data_AF-A0A9P6ZA02-F1
#
_entry.id   AF-A0A9P6ZA02-F1
#
_cell.length_a   1.000
_cell.length_b   1.000
_cell.length_c   1.000
_cell.angle_alpha   90.00
_cell.angle_beta   90.00
_cell.angle_gamma   90.00
#
_symmetry.space_group_name_H-M   'P 1'
#
loop_
_entity.id
_entity.type
_entity.pdbx_description
1 polymer ?
#
loop_
_entity_poly.entity_id
_entity_poly.type
_entity_poly.pdbx_seq_one_letter_code
_entity_poly.pdbx_strand_id
1 'polypeptide(L)'
;MKFALYLSQHIYLPWKDEYIQYDQLKQFLKDKQSWTFEDEMYFTRHKIDSEFERISQFIETKMKQPKGLHEARLLLDFIHLNTFGFKKILKKHDKWTEFTLEHRFAGWDRHIAELHQILCLKYHETSYWIHPDNLKELESILLFHLPKEEVQNVQSVYFDSLNDFQLYSDVLKKKKGAELIRMTTWHKAENPLSIVLFEQKEFEEFETISATNKSFYLKPHLADKYLRGEWTPNDILDDLQLYLDQNSLKTTVSVASTISKSIQQTQPILRCHYQSTLYSANPNHILTLKTNLSFSKEINRHPTSQGDQHLFPYAILKLKSAKNEQIPDWLSHLTDHSRLIYKVPYFEEYLHGMSCFFQDRLPLLPWWLNELNKDIRKGSLASLYLDEKEQQDYLDDDIKENLLSSSLTVTDQEPRRISKQGYLFTSNIVTRIKNMKSFGEDAPPPVYGPDDMNIFKWLYAKFTNDKEFLSPVLPNQDPRIMSKKTARLEPKLFMANERIFMSWLQFCALLLTLSLGLINFGDQTSRISGALFIMISITVSAYSLLRYQYRAWQIRFRSNIRFDDIYGPAGLCFIFVLAAVINLGLRMDHPVEGLVNPFGKTLNETRFNLTEHNTTFTPLSSVDDKALNKHVSKHNTTKVNKYGKTKEDEDEDED
;
A
#
# COMPACT_ATOMS: atom_id res chain seq x y z
N MET A 1 -37.62 -34.27 -27.24
CA MET A 1 -38.78 -33.35 -27.10
C MET A 1 -39.05 -32.64 -28.43
N LYS A 2 -40.20 -31.99 -28.60
CA LYS A 2 -40.45 -31.06 -29.73
C LYS A 2 -39.63 -29.78 -29.48
N PHE A 3 -38.85 -29.30 -30.44
CA PHE A 3 -37.95 -28.15 -30.22
C PHE A 3 -38.66 -26.88 -29.72
N ALA A 4 -39.88 -26.61 -30.17
CA ALA A 4 -40.69 -25.49 -29.67
C ALA A 4 -40.86 -25.50 -28.13
N LEU A 5 -41.10 -26.69 -27.55
CA LEU A 5 -41.26 -26.86 -26.11
C LEU A 5 -39.93 -26.67 -25.38
N TYR A 6 -38.84 -27.16 -25.95
CA TYR A 6 -37.48 -26.92 -25.45
C TYR A 6 -37.12 -25.42 -25.47
N LEU A 7 -37.35 -24.73 -26.58
CA LEU A 7 -37.14 -23.28 -26.69
C LEU A 7 -37.93 -22.53 -25.62
N SER A 8 -39.21 -22.87 -25.41
CA SER A 8 -40.05 -22.24 -24.38
C SER A 8 -39.55 -22.43 -22.94
N GLN A 9 -38.74 -23.45 -22.68
CA GLN A 9 -38.18 -23.76 -21.35
C GLN A 9 -36.82 -23.09 -21.11
N HIS A 10 -36.00 -22.92 -22.15
CA HIS A 10 -34.63 -22.37 -22.05
C HIS A 10 -34.51 -20.90 -22.47
N ILE A 11 -35.62 -20.19 -22.68
CA ILE A 11 -35.62 -18.74 -22.91
C ILE A 11 -35.20 -18.01 -21.64
N TYR A 12 -34.16 -17.16 -21.74
CA TYR A 12 -33.85 -16.16 -20.72
C TYR A 12 -34.91 -15.05 -20.74
N LEU A 13 -35.71 -14.97 -19.67
CA LEU A 13 -36.90 -14.11 -19.58
C LEU A 13 -36.67 -12.64 -20.00
N PRO A 14 -35.59 -11.94 -19.58
CA PRO A 14 -35.33 -10.57 -20.02
C PRO A 14 -35.06 -10.38 -21.52
N TRP A 15 -34.70 -11.44 -22.25
CA TRP A 15 -34.45 -11.40 -23.70
C TRP A 15 -35.49 -12.22 -24.47
N LYS A 16 -36.63 -12.57 -23.83
CA LYS A 16 -37.67 -13.45 -24.41
C LYS A 16 -38.10 -13.06 -25.81
N ASP A 17 -38.35 -11.77 -26.01
CA ASP A 17 -38.87 -11.26 -27.28
C ASP A 17 -37.78 -11.26 -28.38
N GLU A 18 -36.50 -11.35 -27.98
CA GLU A 18 -35.34 -11.42 -28.88
C GLU A 18 -34.99 -12.83 -29.37
N TYR A 19 -35.69 -13.87 -28.90
CA TYR A 19 -35.55 -15.20 -29.49
C TYR A 19 -36.33 -15.34 -30.80
N ILE A 20 -35.91 -16.30 -31.62
CA ILE A 20 -36.58 -16.71 -32.86
C ILE A 20 -38.04 -17.10 -32.60
N GLN A 21 -38.96 -16.54 -33.39
CA GLN A 21 -40.40 -16.83 -33.29
C GLN A 21 -40.78 -18.17 -33.96
N TYR A 22 -40.11 -19.25 -33.52
CA TYR A 22 -40.13 -20.58 -34.14
C TYR A 22 -41.54 -21.14 -34.35
N ASP A 23 -42.47 -20.93 -33.42
CA ASP A 23 -43.83 -21.44 -33.55
C ASP A 23 -44.66 -20.71 -34.62
N GLN A 24 -44.46 -19.40 -34.82
CA GLN A 24 -45.11 -18.66 -35.90
C GLN A 24 -44.60 -19.12 -37.27
N LEU A 25 -43.27 -19.22 -37.43
CA LEU A 25 -42.66 -19.76 -38.66
C LEU A 25 -43.15 -21.19 -38.95
N LYS A 26 -43.30 -22.01 -37.90
CA LYS A 26 -43.78 -23.40 -37.98
C LYS A 26 -45.28 -23.51 -38.28
N GLN A 27 -46.10 -22.54 -37.88
CA GLN A 27 -47.51 -22.41 -38.28
C GLN A 27 -47.61 -22.00 -39.75
N PHE A 28 -46.87 -20.97 -40.18
CA PHE A 28 -46.83 -20.55 -41.58
C PHE A 28 -46.49 -21.70 -42.54
N LEU A 29 -45.47 -22.52 -42.21
CA LEU A 29 -45.11 -23.74 -42.96
C LEU A 29 -46.16 -24.87 -42.91
N LYS A 30 -47.24 -24.75 -42.13
CA LYS A 30 -48.29 -25.76 -41.97
C LYS A 30 -49.63 -25.35 -42.56
N ASP A 31 -49.92 -24.05 -42.57
CA ASP A 31 -51.21 -23.52 -42.99
C ASP A 31 -51.36 -23.48 -44.52
N LYS A 32 -50.25 -23.68 -45.27
CA LYS A 32 -50.21 -23.78 -46.73
C LYS A 32 -50.30 -25.26 -47.17
N GLN A 33 -51.27 -25.58 -48.04
CA GLN A 33 -51.42 -26.91 -48.64
C GLN A 33 -50.51 -27.16 -49.86
N SER A 34 -50.18 -26.11 -50.61
CA SER A 34 -49.22 -26.14 -51.72
C SER A 34 -48.27 -24.96 -51.56
N TRP A 35 -46.98 -25.18 -51.84
CA TRP A 35 -45.94 -24.17 -51.68
C TRP A 35 -45.60 -23.58 -53.04
N THR A 36 -45.77 -22.26 -53.18
CA THR A 36 -45.52 -21.55 -54.44
C THR A 36 -44.19 -20.79 -54.40
N PHE A 37 -43.71 -20.36 -55.57
CA PHE A 37 -42.53 -19.47 -55.65
C PHE A 37 -42.76 -18.11 -54.98
N GLU A 38 -44.00 -17.62 -54.93
CA GLU A 38 -44.35 -16.40 -54.19
C GLU A 38 -44.29 -16.62 -52.67
N ASP A 39 -44.74 -17.79 -52.19
CA ASP A 39 -44.60 -18.19 -50.79
C ASP A 39 -43.12 -18.36 -50.38
N GLU A 40 -42.30 -18.98 -51.24
CA GLU A 40 -40.84 -19.12 -51.05
C GLU A 40 -40.15 -17.75 -50.90
N MET A 41 -40.47 -16.81 -51.81
CA MET A 41 -39.94 -15.45 -51.79
C MET A 41 -40.39 -14.67 -50.55
N TYR A 42 -41.65 -14.82 -50.15
CA TYR A 42 -42.19 -14.18 -48.95
C TYR A 42 -41.58 -14.77 -47.67
N PHE A 43 -41.48 -16.10 -47.57
CA PHE A 43 -40.90 -16.79 -46.42
C PHE A 43 -39.41 -16.47 -46.25
N THR A 44 -38.65 -16.39 -47.35
CA THR A 44 -37.25 -15.97 -47.31
C THR A 44 -37.15 -14.52 -46.83
N ARG A 45 -37.66 -13.54 -47.59
CA ARG A 45 -37.41 -12.11 -47.34
C ARG A 45 -38.15 -11.50 -46.15
N HIS A 46 -39.40 -11.89 -45.92
CA HIS A 46 -40.27 -11.24 -44.93
C HIS A 46 -40.45 -12.03 -43.63
N LYS A 47 -39.80 -13.20 -43.51
CA LYS A 47 -39.84 -14.03 -42.30
C LYS A 47 -38.46 -14.49 -41.85
N ILE A 48 -37.69 -15.17 -42.69
CA ILE A 48 -36.36 -15.66 -42.32
C ILE A 48 -35.35 -14.52 -42.24
N ASP A 49 -35.19 -13.73 -43.31
CA ASP A 49 -34.19 -12.66 -43.36
C ASP A 49 -34.46 -11.59 -42.29
N SER A 50 -35.73 -11.21 -42.08
CA SER A 50 -36.12 -10.23 -41.05
C SER A 50 -35.90 -10.70 -39.61
N GLU A 51 -36.19 -11.98 -39.30
CA GLU A 51 -35.89 -12.54 -37.98
C GLU A 51 -34.39 -12.69 -37.77
N PHE A 52 -33.64 -13.06 -38.81
CA PHE A 52 -32.20 -13.18 -38.74
C PHE A 52 -31.51 -11.83 -38.53
N GLU A 53 -31.96 -10.79 -39.23
CA GLU A 53 -31.45 -9.42 -39.08
C GLU A 53 -31.74 -8.89 -37.67
N ARG A 54 -32.97 -9.02 -37.17
CA ARG A 54 -33.36 -8.64 -35.81
C ARG A 54 -32.46 -9.28 -34.75
N ILE A 55 -32.29 -10.59 -34.82
CA ILE A 55 -31.47 -11.35 -33.87
C ILE A 55 -29.98 -10.99 -34.02
N SER A 56 -29.50 -10.74 -35.24
CA SER A 56 -28.12 -10.29 -35.49
C SER A 56 -27.85 -8.89 -34.92
N GLN A 57 -28.77 -7.93 -35.11
CA GLN A 57 -28.69 -6.59 -34.52
C GLN A 57 -28.66 -6.65 -32.98
N PHE A 58 -29.47 -7.53 -32.37
CA PHE A 58 -29.43 -7.75 -30.92
C PHE A 58 -28.09 -8.36 -30.47
N ILE A 59 -27.60 -9.41 -31.16
CA ILE A 59 -26.29 -10.02 -30.87
C ILE A 59 -25.17 -8.99 -30.98
N GLU A 60 -25.12 -8.20 -32.04
CA GLU A 60 -24.11 -7.14 -32.22
C GLU A 60 -24.18 -6.08 -31.11
N THR A 61 -25.39 -5.62 -30.80
CA THR A 61 -25.62 -4.63 -29.72
C THR A 61 -25.12 -5.18 -28.39
N LYS A 62 -25.37 -6.46 -28.11
CA LYS A 62 -24.80 -7.14 -26.95
C LYS A 62 -23.30 -7.34 -27.07
N MET A 63 -22.74 -7.72 -28.21
CA MET A 63 -21.28 -7.86 -28.41
C MET A 63 -20.51 -6.55 -28.20
N LYS A 64 -21.14 -5.39 -28.43
CA LYS A 64 -20.56 -4.06 -28.14
C LYS A 64 -20.61 -3.66 -26.66
N GLN A 65 -21.42 -4.32 -25.82
CA GLN A 65 -21.50 -4.03 -24.38
C GLN A 65 -20.40 -4.78 -23.61
N PRO A 66 -19.79 -4.16 -22.56
CA PRO A 66 -18.91 -4.86 -21.65
C PRO A 66 -19.70 -5.90 -20.84
N LYS A 67 -19.16 -7.11 -20.67
CA LYS A 67 -19.88 -8.26 -20.08
C LYS A 67 -19.09 -8.94 -18.98
N GLY A 68 -19.77 -9.27 -17.89
CA GLY A 68 -19.28 -10.29 -16.96
C GLY A 68 -19.32 -11.70 -17.56
N LEU A 69 -18.56 -12.62 -16.98
CA LEU A 69 -18.50 -14.04 -17.40
C LEU A 69 -19.89 -14.71 -17.46
N HIS A 70 -20.82 -14.31 -16.59
CA HIS A 70 -22.19 -14.84 -16.59
C HIS A 70 -23.01 -14.38 -17.80
N GLU A 71 -22.98 -13.09 -18.15
CA GLU A 71 -23.69 -12.57 -19.33
C GLU A 71 -23.08 -13.10 -20.64
N ALA A 72 -21.77 -13.33 -20.67
CA ALA A 72 -21.12 -14.02 -21.79
C ALA A 72 -21.65 -15.46 -21.98
N ARG A 73 -21.93 -16.21 -20.91
CA ARG A 73 -22.59 -17.53 -20.99
C ARG A 73 -24.03 -17.42 -21.47
N LEU A 74 -24.82 -16.52 -20.89
CA LEU A 74 -26.21 -16.30 -21.30
C LEU A 74 -26.33 -15.94 -22.78
N LEU A 75 -25.43 -15.08 -23.28
CA LEU A 75 -25.41 -14.72 -24.70
C LEU A 75 -24.95 -15.88 -25.59
N LEU A 76 -24.00 -16.70 -25.13
CA LEU A 76 -23.60 -17.91 -25.86
C LEU A 76 -24.78 -18.90 -25.99
N ASP A 77 -25.48 -19.16 -24.89
CA ASP A 77 -26.69 -20.01 -24.86
C ASP A 77 -27.79 -19.43 -25.77
N PHE A 78 -28.01 -18.11 -25.74
CA PHE A 78 -28.92 -17.41 -26.65
C PHE A 78 -28.54 -17.60 -28.12
N ILE A 79 -27.26 -17.43 -28.48
CA ILE A 79 -26.77 -17.62 -29.86
C ILE A 79 -26.94 -19.08 -30.29
N HIS A 80 -26.62 -20.04 -29.41
CA HIS A 80 -26.77 -21.48 -29.68
C HIS A 80 -28.25 -21.86 -29.91
N LEU A 81 -29.15 -21.42 -29.03
CA LEU A 81 -30.59 -21.67 -29.14
C LEU A 81 -31.19 -21.11 -30.44
N ASN A 82 -30.83 -19.88 -30.80
CA ASN A 82 -31.30 -19.26 -32.04
C ASN A 82 -30.68 -19.95 -33.28
N THR A 83 -29.37 -20.24 -33.27
CA THR A 83 -28.69 -20.99 -34.35
C THR A 83 -29.34 -22.34 -34.59
N PHE A 84 -29.68 -23.06 -33.51
CA PHE A 84 -30.38 -24.34 -33.60
C PHE A 84 -31.82 -24.16 -34.10
N GLY A 85 -32.51 -23.11 -33.67
CA GLY A 85 -33.85 -22.76 -34.15
C GLY A 85 -33.90 -22.51 -35.65
N PHE A 86 -32.99 -21.71 -36.19
CA PHE A 86 -32.84 -21.51 -37.63
C PHE A 86 -32.50 -22.81 -38.36
N LYS A 87 -31.48 -23.56 -37.91
CA LYS A 87 -31.15 -24.88 -38.49
C LYS A 87 -32.32 -25.87 -38.45
N LYS A 88 -33.22 -25.80 -37.46
CA LYS A 88 -34.43 -26.64 -37.38
C LYS A 88 -35.57 -26.16 -38.27
N ILE A 89 -35.81 -24.85 -38.40
CA ILE A 89 -36.89 -24.34 -39.25
C ILE A 89 -36.54 -24.50 -40.73
N LEU A 90 -35.28 -24.28 -41.12
CA LEU A 90 -34.78 -24.49 -42.48
C LEU A 90 -34.83 -25.98 -42.85
N LYS A 91 -34.37 -26.90 -41.99
CA LYS A 91 -34.55 -28.35 -42.21
C LYS A 91 -36.01 -28.80 -42.30
N LYS A 92 -36.93 -28.07 -41.66
CA LYS A 92 -38.37 -28.35 -41.78
C LYS A 92 -38.91 -27.81 -43.10
N HIS A 93 -38.49 -26.61 -43.51
CA HIS A 93 -38.82 -26.00 -44.78
C HIS A 93 -38.37 -26.91 -45.94
N ASP A 94 -37.07 -27.21 -46.04
CA ASP A 94 -36.49 -27.96 -47.15
C ASP A 94 -37.09 -29.39 -47.28
N LYS A 95 -37.58 -29.95 -46.17
CA LYS A 95 -38.32 -31.24 -46.16
C LYS A 95 -39.77 -31.13 -46.65
N TRP A 96 -40.37 -29.95 -46.63
CA TRP A 96 -41.78 -29.68 -46.95
C TRP A 96 -41.98 -28.98 -48.30
N THR A 97 -40.96 -28.30 -48.83
CA THR A 97 -41.12 -27.36 -49.95
C THR A 97 -40.27 -27.68 -51.18
N GLU A 98 -39.43 -28.71 -51.13
CA GLU A 98 -38.48 -29.15 -52.19
C GLU A 98 -37.38 -28.12 -52.56
N PHE A 99 -37.54 -26.85 -52.20
CA PHE A 99 -36.48 -25.83 -52.23
C PHE A 99 -35.43 -26.08 -51.14
N THR A 100 -34.20 -25.62 -51.36
CA THR A 100 -33.12 -25.74 -50.37
C THR A 100 -32.71 -24.37 -49.84
N LEU A 101 -32.85 -24.16 -48.54
CA LEU A 101 -32.43 -22.95 -47.83
C LEU A 101 -31.32 -23.20 -46.82
N GLU A 102 -31.07 -24.44 -46.38
CA GLU A 102 -30.07 -24.74 -45.34
C GLU A 102 -28.68 -24.17 -45.67
N HIS A 103 -28.30 -24.15 -46.95
CA HIS A 103 -26.99 -23.66 -47.40
C HIS A 103 -26.82 -22.13 -47.34
N ARG A 104 -27.91 -21.34 -47.22
CA ARG A 104 -27.84 -19.87 -47.11
C ARG A 104 -27.58 -19.38 -45.69
N PHE A 105 -27.80 -20.20 -44.67
CA PHE A 105 -27.66 -19.80 -43.28
C PHE A 105 -26.22 -20.03 -42.77
N ALA A 106 -25.39 -18.98 -42.91
CA ALA A 106 -24.18 -18.85 -42.11
C ALA A 106 -24.59 -18.48 -40.66
N GLY A 107 -24.27 -19.35 -39.71
CA GLY A 107 -24.52 -19.08 -38.29
C GLY A 107 -23.56 -18.04 -37.72
N TRP A 108 -23.78 -17.64 -36.47
CA TRP A 108 -22.92 -16.69 -35.76
C TRP A 108 -21.64 -17.35 -35.19
N ASP A 109 -21.03 -18.27 -35.94
CA ASP A 109 -19.90 -19.11 -35.49
C ASP A 109 -18.68 -18.26 -35.07
N ARG A 110 -18.49 -17.08 -35.67
CA ARG A 110 -17.51 -16.08 -35.24
C ARG A 110 -17.77 -15.57 -33.82
N HIS A 111 -18.99 -15.13 -33.52
CA HIS A 111 -19.36 -14.64 -32.18
C HIS A 111 -19.30 -15.77 -31.13
N ILE A 112 -19.62 -17.01 -31.53
CA ILE A 112 -19.41 -18.20 -30.70
C ILE A 112 -17.92 -18.36 -30.36
N ALA A 113 -17.02 -18.28 -31.34
CA ALA A 113 -15.58 -18.38 -31.10
C ALA A 113 -15.05 -17.25 -30.20
N GLU A 114 -15.46 -16.00 -30.42
CA GLU A 114 -15.11 -14.84 -29.58
C GLU A 114 -15.62 -15.02 -28.13
N LEU A 115 -16.86 -15.48 -27.93
CA LEU A 115 -17.39 -15.78 -26.59
C LEU A 115 -16.69 -16.98 -25.94
N HIS A 116 -16.39 -18.04 -26.69
CA HIS A 116 -15.59 -19.16 -26.18
C HIS A 116 -14.20 -18.73 -25.73
N GLN A 117 -13.56 -17.81 -26.46
CA GLN A 117 -12.27 -17.23 -26.04
C GLN A 117 -12.40 -16.48 -24.71
N ILE A 118 -13.45 -15.68 -24.51
CA ILE A 118 -13.76 -14.99 -23.24
C ILE A 118 -14.01 -16.00 -22.11
N LEU A 119 -14.75 -17.08 -22.37
CA LEU A 119 -15.06 -18.12 -21.38
C LEU A 119 -13.85 -19.00 -21.02
N CYS A 120 -12.88 -19.11 -21.92
CA CYS A 120 -11.64 -19.88 -21.74
C CYS A 120 -10.42 -19.01 -21.33
N LEU A 121 -10.62 -17.73 -20.98
CA LEU A 121 -9.53 -16.87 -20.52
C LEU A 121 -8.81 -17.51 -19.32
N LYS A 122 -7.49 -17.70 -19.46
CA LYS A 122 -6.61 -18.06 -18.35
C LYS A 122 -6.18 -16.79 -17.62
N TYR A 123 -6.40 -16.77 -16.31
CA TYR A 123 -6.05 -15.65 -15.44
C TYR A 123 -4.73 -15.90 -14.71
N HIS A 124 -4.02 -14.82 -14.45
CA HIS A 124 -2.99 -14.70 -13.43
C HIS A 124 -3.61 -14.03 -12.20
N GLU A 125 -3.50 -14.65 -11.02
CA GLU A 125 -4.09 -14.15 -9.77
C GLU A 125 -3.00 -13.61 -8.84
N THR A 126 -3.13 -12.32 -8.46
CA THR A 126 -2.25 -11.66 -7.49
C THR A 126 -3.03 -11.20 -6.28
N SER A 127 -2.46 -11.41 -5.08
CA SER A 127 -3.08 -11.08 -3.81
C SER A 127 -2.34 -9.91 -3.16
N TYR A 128 -3.09 -8.97 -2.60
CA TYR A 128 -2.58 -7.81 -1.87
C TYR A 128 -3.27 -7.70 -0.51
N TRP A 129 -2.54 -7.30 0.52
CA TRP A 129 -3.08 -6.95 1.84
C TRP A 129 -3.27 -5.44 1.94
N ILE A 130 -4.31 -5.02 2.64
CA ILE A 130 -4.70 -3.62 2.84
C ILE A 130 -4.90 -3.38 4.33
N HIS A 131 -4.24 -2.35 4.85
CA HIS A 131 -4.50 -1.91 6.22
C HIS A 131 -5.91 -1.30 6.32
N PRO A 132 -6.72 -1.60 7.35
CA PRO A 132 -8.07 -1.03 7.52
C PRO A 132 -8.14 0.50 7.36
N ASP A 133 -7.16 1.24 7.90
CA ASP A 133 -7.02 2.70 7.72
C ASP A 133 -7.04 3.17 6.25
N ASN A 134 -6.45 2.40 5.32
CA ASN A 134 -6.36 2.73 3.88
C ASN A 134 -7.59 2.26 3.08
N LEU A 135 -8.48 1.46 3.68
CA LEU A 135 -9.53 0.73 2.98
C LEU A 135 -10.52 1.66 2.28
N LYS A 136 -10.92 2.77 2.93
CA LYS A 136 -11.89 3.71 2.37
C LYS A 136 -11.30 4.60 1.27
N GLU A 137 -10.00 4.91 1.34
CA GLU A 137 -9.27 5.59 0.26
C GLU A 137 -9.23 4.70 -0.98
N LEU A 138 -8.87 3.41 -0.81
CA LEU A 138 -8.83 2.44 -1.89
C LEU A 138 -10.22 2.16 -2.51
N GLU A 139 -11.25 1.92 -1.70
CA GLU A 139 -12.63 1.72 -2.20
C GLU A 139 -13.09 2.91 -3.06
N SER A 140 -12.75 4.13 -2.65
CA SER A 140 -13.08 5.36 -3.40
C SER A 140 -12.36 5.40 -4.75
N ILE A 141 -11.07 5.06 -4.80
CA ILE A 141 -10.29 5.00 -6.05
C ILE A 141 -10.85 3.92 -6.99
N LEU A 142 -11.17 2.72 -6.48
CA LEU A 142 -11.75 1.64 -7.29
C LEU A 142 -13.12 2.03 -7.87
N LEU A 143 -13.95 2.73 -7.09
CA LEU A 143 -15.26 3.23 -7.51
C LEU A 143 -15.21 4.26 -8.66
N PHE A 144 -14.11 5.01 -8.82
CA PHE A 144 -13.95 5.92 -9.96
C PHE A 144 -13.70 5.19 -11.28
N HIS A 145 -13.20 3.95 -11.25
CA HIS A 145 -12.79 3.21 -12.44
C HIS A 145 -13.69 2.01 -12.78
N LEU A 146 -14.31 1.37 -11.78
CA LEU A 146 -15.04 0.12 -11.94
C LEU A 146 -16.37 0.13 -11.17
N PRO A 147 -17.46 -0.43 -11.74
CA PRO A 147 -18.70 -0.63 -10.99
C PRO A 147 -18.48 -1.72 -9.92
N LYS A 148 -19.24 -1.61 -8.81
CA LYS A 148 -19.16 -2.53 -7.68
C LYS A 148 -20.41 -3.41 -7.53
N GLU A 149 -20.20 -4.65 -7.14
CA GLU A 149 -21.24 -5.54 -6.61
C GLU A 149 -20.83 -6.01 -5.20
N GLU A 150 -21.68 -5.80 -4.20
CA GLU A 150 -21.41 -6.18 -2.80
C GLU A 150 -22.19 -7.43 -2.39
N VAL A 151 -21.49 -8.39 -1.80
CA VAL A 151 -22.08 -9.60 -1.19
C VAL A 151 -21.63 -9.68 0.27
N GLN A 152 -22.60 -9.56 1.17
CA GLN A 152 -22.37 -9.64 2.61
C GLN A 152 -22.49 -11.10 3.10
N ASN A 153 -21.78 -11.40 4.19
CA ASN A 153 -21.85 -12.68 4.91
C ASN A 153 -21.53 -13.91 4.04
N VAL A 154 -20.43 -13.85 3.29
CA VAL A 154 -19.92 -15.01 2.54
C VAL A 154 -19.22 -15.97 3.50
N GLN A 155 -19.55 -17.26 3.42
CA GLN A 155 -18.91 -18.33 4.18
C GLN A 155 -18.30 -19.36 3.22
N SER A 156 -16.98 -19.53 3.28
CA SER A 156 -16.25 -20.58 2.54
C SER A 156 -15.74 -21.65 3.51
N VAL A 157 -16.22 -22.88 3.37
CA VAL A 157 -15.75 -24.05 4.11
C VAL A 157 -14.76 -24.83 3.23
N TYR A 158 -13.58 -25.11 3.77
CA TYR A 158 -12.49 -25.83 3.09
C TYR A 158 -12.36 -27.27 3.59
N PHE A 159 -12.00 -28.16 2.67
CA PHE A 159 -11.88 -29.59 2.89
C PHE A 159 -10.43 -30.06 2.78
N ASP A 160 -10.00 -30.98 3.66
CA ASP A 160 -8.69 -31.65 3.58
C ASP A 160 -8.71 -32.98 4.39
N SER A 161 -7.62 -33.74 4.38
CA SER A 161 -7.41 -34.89 5.26
C SER A 161 -6.94 -34.43 6.65
N LEU A 162 -7.60 -34.92 7.71
CA LEU A 162 -7.37 -34.46 9.10
C LEU A 162 -6.10 -35.02 9.77
N ASN A 163 -5.54 -36.08 9.18
CA ASN A 163 -4.31 -36.73 9.65
C ASN A 163 -3.08 -36.17 8.94
N ASP A 164 -3.10 -36.16 7.60
CA ASP A 164 -1.90 -35.93 6.78
C ASP A 164 -1.83 -34.51 6.17
N PHE A 165 -2.94 -33.75 6.19
CA PHE A 165 -3.06 -32.42 5.57
C PHE A 165 -2.49 -32.38 4.14
N GLN A 166 -2.95 -33.34 3.32
CA GLN A 166 -2.35 -33.58 2.02
C GLN A 166 -2.61 -32.42 1.05
N LEU A 167 -3.83 -31.87 1.02
CA LEU A 167 -4.15 -30.77 0.11
C LEU A 167 -3.41 -29.49 0.52
N TYR A 168 -3.35 -29.17 1.82
CA TYR A 168 -2.51 -28.09 2.34
C TYR A 168 -1.04 -28.26 1.91
N SER A 169 -0.48 -29.46 2.07
CA SER A 169 0.92 -29.74 1.75
C SER A 169 1.20 -29.64 0.25
N ASP A 170 0.31 -30.17 -0.59
CA ASP A 170 0.46 -30.15 -2.05
C ASP A 170 0.25 -28.72 -2.61
N VAL A 171 -0.69 -27.94 -2.07
CA VAL A 171 -0.93 -26.53 -2.44
C VAL A 171 0.23 -25.63 -1.98
N LEU A 172 0.72 -25.79 -0.74
CA LEU A 172 1.86 -25.00 -0.22
C LEU A 172 3.15 -25.28 -1.00
N LYS A 173 3.40 -26.54 -1.37
CA LYS A 173 4.53 -26.95 -2.22
C LYS A 173 4.33 -26.65 -3.71
N LYS A 174 3.17 -26.10 -4.10
CA LYS A 174 2.79 -25.79 -5.50
C LYS A 174 2.98 -26.98 -6.44
N LYS A 175 2.61 -28.17 -6.00
CA LYS A 175 2.70 -29.41 -6.79
C LYS A 175 1.79 -29.31 -8.01
N LYS A 176 2.25 -29.81 -9.16
CA LYS A 176 1.44 -29.88 -10.38
C LYS A 176 0.20 -30.74 -10.15
N GLY A 177 -0.99 -30.20 -10.42
CA GLY A 177 -2.26 -30.86 -10.12
C GLY A 177 -2.65 -30.82 -8.65
N ALA A 178 -2.08 -29.94 -7.83
CA ALA A 178 -2.59 -29.70 -6.48
C ALA A 178 -4.04 -29.20 -6.54
N GLU A 179 -4.90 -29.74 -5.69
CA GLU A 179 -6.32 -29.39 -5.62
C GLU A 179 -6.62 -28.59 -4.34
N LEU A 180 -7.41 -27.53 -4.47
CA LEU A 180 -8.02 -26.81 -3.35
C LEU A 180 -9.54 -26.88 -3.50
N ILE A 181 -10.21 -27.51 -2.54
CA ILE A 181 -11.66 -27.75 -2.57
C ILE A 181 -12.34 -26.90 -1.50
N ARG A 182 -13.37 -26.17 -1.92
CA ARG A 182 -14.21 -25.39 -1.00
C ARG A 182 -15.68 -25.40 -1.38
N MET A 183 -16.53 -25.29 -0.37
CA MET A 183 -17.95 -25.01 -0.48
C MET A 183 -18.16 -23.57 -0.02
N THR A 184 -18.64 -22.69 -0.90
CA THR A 184 -18.94 -21.29 -0.59
C THR A 184 -20.45 -21.07 -0.57
N THR A 185 -20.97 -20.48 0.51
CA THR A 185 -22.36 -20.08 0.65
C THR A 185 -22.46 -18.56 0.83
N TRP A 186 -23.51 -17.97 0.26
CA TRP A 186 -23.87 -16.57 0.47
C TRP A 186 -25.37 -16.38 0.29
N HIS A 187 -25.85 -15.23 0.75
CA HIS A 187 -27.22 -14.78 0.54
C HIS A 187 -27.20 -13.62 -0.46
N LYS A 188 -28.06 -13.67 -1.48
CA LYS A 188 -28.26 -12.53 -2.38
C LYS A 188 -29.35 -11.64 -1.76
N ALA A 189 -29.15 -10.34 -1.65
CA ALA A 189 -30.10 -9.46 -0.95
C ALA A 189 -31.54 -9.52 -1.51
N GLU A 190 -31.68 -9.84 -2.79
CA GLU A 190 -32.94 -9.98 -3.51
C GLU A 190 -33.65 -11.34 -3.31
N ASN A 191 -32.95 -12.36 -2.80
CA ASN A 191 -33.47 -13.72 -2.69
C ASN A 191 -33.01 -14.40 -1.38
N PRO A 192 -33.90 -14.74 -0.45
CA PRO A 192 -33.53 -15.33 0.85
C PRO A 192 -32.97 -16.76 0.73
N LEU A 193 -33.18 -17.41 -0.42
CA LEU A 193 -32.56 -18.70 -0.74
C LEU A 193 -31.04 -18.52 -0.88
N SER A 194 -30.30 -19.00 0.11
CA SER A 194 -28.85 -19.18 -0.04
C SER A 194 -28.56 -20.10 -1.21
N ILE A 195 -27.52 -19.80 -1.97
CA ILE A 195 -27.00 -20.67 -3.02
C ILE A 195 -25.68 -21.25 -2.50
N VAL A 196 -25.45 -22.53 -2.76
CA VAL A 196 -24.22 -23.22 -2.40
C VAL A 196 -23.41 -23.44 -3.67
N LEU A 197 -22.18 -22.93 -3.70
CA LEU A 197 -21.24 -23.13 -4.80
C LEU A 197 -20.14 -24.09 -4.33
N PHE A 198 -19.98 -25.19 -5.05
CA PHE A 198 -18.82 -26.07 -4.89
C PHE A 198 -17.75 -25.64 -5.89
N GLU A 199 -16.53 -25.40 -5.41
CA GLU A 199 -15.38 -24.99 -6.21
C GLU A 199 -14.19 -25.90 -5.96
N GLN A 200 -13.54 -26.31 -7.04
CA GLN A 200 -12.25 -27.00 -7.06
C GLN A 200 -11.28 -26.14 -7.89
N LYS A 201 -10.27 -25.59 -7.22
CA LYS A 201 -9.17 -24.85 -7.83
C LYS A 201 -7.99 -25.81 -8.01
N GLU A 202 -7.65 -26.10 -9.25
CA GLU A 202 -6.55 -27.01 -9.63
C GLU A 202 -5.38 -26.20 -10.19
N PHE A 203 -4.19 -26.36 -9.61
CA PHE A 203 -3.00 -25.60 -10.00
C PHE A 203 -2.22 -26.32 -11.12
N GLU A 204 -2.15 -25.70 -12.30
CA GLU A 204 -1.61 -26.34 -13.51
C GLU A 204 -0.07 -26.41 -13.53
N GLU A 205 0.60 -25.32 -13.13
CA GLU A 205 2.03 -25.12 -13.43
C GLU A 205 2.71 -24.14 -12.47
N PHE A 206 3.97 -24.43 -12.11
CA PHE A 206 4.73 -23.72 -11.08
C PHE A 206 5.06 -22.26 -11.45
N GLU A 207 5.46 -22.02 -12.68
CA GLU A 207 6.01 -20.73 -13.13
C GLU A 207 4.92 -19.70 -13.48
N THR A 208 3.81 -20.13 -14.08
CA THR A 208 2.87 -19.19 -14.73
C THR A 208 1.65 -18.81 -13.88
N ILE A 209 1.52 -19.34 -12.66
CA ILE A 209 0.42 -19.14 -11.70
C ILE A 209 -0.99 -19.30 -12.32
N SER A 210 -1.17 -20.13 -13.37
CA SER A 210 -2.52 -20.48 -13.82
C SER A 210 -3.10 -21.59 -12.95
N ALA A 211 -4.28 -21.32 -12.42
CA ALA A 211 -5.15 -22.31 -11.83
C ALA A 211 -6.46 -22.39 -12.61
N THR A 212 -6.95 -23.59 -12.83
CA THR A 212 -8.30 -23.80 -13.39
C THR A 212 -9.30 -23.86 -12.24
N ASN A 213 -10.41 -23.13 -12.35
CA ASN A 213 -11.48 -23.17 -11.37
C ASN A 213 -12.65 -23.94 -11.98
N LYS A 214 -12.90 -25.15 -11.47
CA LYS A 214 -14.06 -25.98 -11.80
C LYS A 214 -15.11 -25.74 -10.72
N SER A 215 -16.34 -25.40 -11.10
CA SER A 215 -17.38 -25.09 -10.12
C SER A 215 -18.80 -25.35 -10.60
N PHE A 216 -19.69 -25.65 -9.66
CA PHE A 216 -21.11 -25.88 -9.90
C PHE A 216 -21.97 -25.49 -8.69
N TYR A 217 -23.23 -25.13 -8.96
CA TYR A 217 -24.16 -24.59 -7.97
C TYR A 217 -25.17 -25.64 -7.51
N LEU A 218 -25.52 -25.62 -6.23
CA LEU A 218 -26.59 -26.43 -5.61
C LEU A 218 -27.50 -25.59 -4.70
N LYS A 219 -28.72 -26.09 -4.53
CA LYS A 219 -29.65 -25.62 -3.50
C LYS A 219 -29.21 -26.17 -2.12
N PRO A 220 -29.41 -25.46 -1.00
CA PRO A 220 -28.88 -25.87 0.31
C PRO A 220 -29.32 -27.28 0.75
N HIS A 221 -30.60 -27.60 0.57
CA HIS A 221 -31.15 -28.92 0.92
C HIS A 221 -30.63 -30.08 0.05
N LEU A 222 -30.01 -29.79 -1.10
CA LEU A 222 -29.31 -30.78 -1.93
C LEU A 222 -27.82 -30.85 -1.56
N ALA A 223 -27.20 -29.72 -1.20
CA ALA A 223 -25.80 -29.67 -0.77
C ALA A 223 -25.53 -30.58 0.43
N ASP A 224 -26.41 -30.59 1.45
CA ASP A 224 -26.28 -31.49 2.60
C ASP A 224 -26.37 -32.98 2.20
N LYS A 225 -27.26 -33.33 1.26
CA LYS A 225 -27.41 -34.69 0.75
C LYS A 225 -26.20 -35.11 -0.08
N TYR A 226 -25.68 -34.20 -0.90
CA TYR A 226 -24.48 -34.38 -1.70
C TYR A 226 -23.24 -34.62 -0.82
N LEU A 227 -23.06 -33.82 0.24
CA LEU A 227 -22.00 -34.03 1.25
C LEU A 227 -22.11 -35.37 1.98
N ARG A 228 -23.32 -35.89 2.19
CA ARG A 228 -23.55 -37.24 2.75
C ARG A 228 -23.45 -38.37 1.71
N GLY A 229 -23.27 -38.07 0.42
CA GLY A 229 -23.29 -39.05 -0.67
C GLY A 229 -24.68 -39.62 -0.99
N GLU A 230 -25.75 -39.09 -0.40
CA GLU A 230 -27.15 -39.47 -0.64
C GLU A 230 -27.67 -38.97 -2.00
N TRP A 231 -27.02 -37.96 -2.57
CA TRP A 231 -27.39 -37.35 -3.84
C TRP A 231 -26.21 -37.47 -4.81
N THR A 232 -26.43 -38.24 -5.88
CA THR A 232 -25.36 -38.67 -6.79
C THR A 232 -25.20 -37.70 -7.96
N PRO A 233 -24.04 -37.72 -8.65
CA PRO A 233 -23.85 -36.95 -9.88
C PRO A 233 -24.81 -37.33 -11.02
N ASN A 234 -25.53 -38.46 -10.92
CA ASN A 234 -26.57 -38.82 -11.87
C ASN A 234 -27.91 -38.16 -11.54
N ASP A 235 -28.20 -37.89 -10.26
CA ASP A 235 -29.40 -37.13 -9.86
C ASP A 235 -29.29 -35.64 -10.30
N ILE A 236 -28.06 -35.13 -10.44
CA ILE A 236 -27.78 -33.85 -11.13
C ILE A 236 -28.32 -33.89 -12.57
N LEU A 237 -28.15 -35.03 -13.26
CA LEU A 237 -28.57 -35.19 -14.65
C LEU A 237 -30.07 -34.98 -14.79
N ASP A 238 -30.86 -35.54 -13.88
CA ASP A 238 -32.32 -35.47 -13.91
C ASP A 238 -32.84 -34.09 -13.48
N ASP A 239 -32.28 -33.49 -12.42
CA ASP A 239 -32.71 -32.17 -11.92
C ASP A 239 -32.22 -31.01 -12.82
N LEU A 240 -31.08 -31.15 -13.50
CA LEU A 240 -30.52 -30.15 -14.43
C LEU A 240 -30.75 -30.43 -15.92
N GLN A 241 -31.27 -31.59 -16.33
CA GLN A 241 -31.64 -31.90 -17.73
C GLN A 241 -32.61 -30.86 -18.32
N LEU A 242 -33.43 -30.25 -17.44
CA LEU A 242 -34.43 -29.24 -17.77
C LEU A 242 -33.84 -27.83 -17.96
N TYR A 243 -32.55 -27.61 -17.65
CA TYR A 243 -31.96 -26.26 -17.56
C TYR A 243 -30.66 -26.07 -18.37
N LEU A 244 -29.93 -27.13 -18.73
CA LEU A 244 -28.63 -27.04 -19.43
C LEU A 244 -28.58 -27.78 -20.77
N ASP A 245 -27.74 -27.30 -21.70
CA ASP A 245 -27.40 -28.03 -22.93
C ASP A 245 -26.68 -29.36 -22.61
N GLN A 246 -26.84 -30.36 -23.47
CA GLN A 246 -26.33 -31.73 -23.27
C GLN A 246 -24.81 -31.78 -23.09
N ASN A 247 -24.05 -30.85 -23.68
CA ASN A 247 -22.59 -30.81 -23.50
C ASN A 247 -22.22 -30.15 -22.17
N SER A 248 -22.80 -28.99 -21.85
CA SER A 248 -22.64 -28.28 -20.57
C SER A 248 -23.07 -29.13 -19.37
N LEU A 249 -24.13 -29.93 -19.53
CA LEU A 249 -24.61 -30.91 -18.55
C LEU A 249 -23.57 -32.01 -18.30
N LYS A 250 -23.01 -32.62 -19.36
CA LYS A 250 -21.93 -33.62 -19.23
C LYS A 250 -20.70 -33.04 -18.52
N THR A 251 -20.29 -31.82 -18.86
CA THR A 251 -19.17 -31.14 -18.17
C THR A 251 -19.48 -30.88 -16.70
N THR A 252 -20.71 -30.48 -16.37
CA THR A 252 -21.13 -30.22 -14.98
C THR A 252 -21.16 -31.51 -14.17
N VAL A 253 -21.68 -32.60 -14.73
CA VAL A 253 -21.66 -33.94 -14.12
C VAL A 253 -20.23 -34.47 -13.97
N SER A 254 -19.33 -34.23 -14.93
CA SER A 254 -17.91 -34.64 -14.80
C SER A 254 -17.18 -33.85 -13.71
N VAL A 255 -17.47 -32.56 -13.56
CA VAL A 255 -16.95 -31.72 -12.47
C VAL A 255 -17.50 -32.20 -11.12
N ALA A 256 -18.82 -32.39 -11.00
CA ALA A 256 -19.44 -32.81 -9.75
C ALA A 256 -19.04 -34.23 -9.32
N SER A 257 -18.85 -35.17 -10.25
CA SER A 257 -18.31 -36.50 -9.92
C SER A 257 -16.83 -36.45 -9.48
N THR A 258 -16.03 -35.58 -10.08
CA THR A 258 -14.64 -35.33 -9.62
C THR A 258 -14.64 -34.76 -8.20
N ILE A 259 -15.40 -33.70 -7.96
CA ILE A 259 -15.51 -33.05 -6.64
C ILE A 259 -16.08 -34.03 -5.60
N SER A 260 -17.10 -34.83 -5.95
CA SER A 260 -17.67 -35.83 -5.05
C SER A 260 -16.63 -36.87 -4.61
N LYS A 261 -15.78 -37.33 -5.53
CA LYS A 261 -14.71 -38.29 -5.23
C LYS A 261 -13.67 -37.71 -4.28
N SER A 262 -13.25 -36.47 -4.48
CA SER A 262 -12.28 -35.81 -3.60
C SER A 262 -12.90 -35.43 -2.23
N ILE A 263 -14.19 -35.09 -2.17
CA ILE A 263 -14.92 -34.86 -0.90
C ILE A 263 -15.04 -36.15 -0.09
N GLN A 264 -15.27 -37.32 -0.71
CA GLN A 264 -15.30 -38.61 0.01
C GLN A 264 -13.98 -38.98 0.69
N GLN A 265 -12.86 -38.41 0.24
CA GLN A 265 -11.52 -38.64 0.80
C GLN A 265 -11.10 -37.58 1.82
N THR A 266 -11.90 -36.54 2.00
CA THR A 266 -11.59 -35.38 2.84
C THR A 266 -12.73 -35.09 3.81
N GLN A 267 -12.53 -34.14 4.71
CA GLN A 267 -13.59 -33.66 5.60
C GLN A 267 -13.51 -32.14 5.72
N PRO A 268 -14.59 -31.45 6.09
CA PRO A 268 -14.54 -30.00 6.27
C PRO A 268 -13.77 -29.66 7.56
N ILE A 269 -12.70 -28.87 7.43
CA ILE A 269 -11.76 -28.58 8.54
C ILE A 269 -11.76 -27.11 8.95
N LEU A 270 -11.79 -26.20 7.97
CA LEU A 270 -11.64 -24.77 8.18
C LEU A 270 -12.83 -24.01 7.57
N ARG A 271 -13.43 -23.12 8.34
CA ARG A 271 -14.40 -22.13 7.86
C ARG A 271 -13.75 -20.75 7.79
N CYS A 272 -13.95 -20.05 6.69
CA CYS A 272 -13.60 -18.65 6.51
C CYS A 272 -14.88 -17.86 6.24
N HIS A 273 -15.13 -16.83 7.04
CA HIS A 273 -16.25 -15.90 6.86
C HIS A 273 -15.72 -14.50 6.55
N TYR A 274 -16.31 -13.84 5.57
CA TYR A 274 -15.87 -12.53 5.07
C TYR A 274 -17.01 -11.79 4.35
N GLN A 275 -16.83 -10.49 4.15
CA GLN A 275 -17.62 -9.69 3.22
C GLN A 275 -16.84 -9.54 1.91
N SER A 276 -17.52 -9.58 0.77
CA SER A 276 -16.88 -9.59 -0.55
C SER A 276 -17.46 -8.50 -1.44
N THR A 277 -16.60 -7.66 -2.00
CA THR A 277 -16.96 -6.66 -3.02
C THR A 277 -16.24 -7.00 -4.32
N LEU A 278 -17.01 -7.19 -5.38
CA LEU A 278 -16.52 -7.42 -6.73
C LEU A 278 -16.47 -6.09 -7.47
N TYR A 279 -15.32 -5.76 -8.05
CA TYR A 279 -15.12 -4.62 -8.94
C TYR A 279 -14.75 -5.17 -10.33
N SER A 280 -15.64 -5.00 -11.30
CA SER A 280 -15.45 -5.54 -12.65
C SER A 280 -16.33 -4.81 -13.67
N ALA A 281 -15.69 -4.18 -14.66
CA ALA A 281 -16.36 -3.70 -15.87
C ALA A 281 -16.22 -4.72 -17.01
N ASN A 282 -15.01 -5.26 -17.19
CA ASN A 282 -14.63 -6.16 -18.28
C ASN A 282 -14.22 -7.53 -17.71
N PRO A 283 -14.36 -8.63 -18.47
CA PRO A 283 -14.00 -9.96 -17.96
C PRO A 283 -12.48 -10.12 -17.78
N ASN A 284 -11.67 -9.30 -18.46
CA ASN A 284 -10.21 -9.43 -18.53
C ASN A 284 -9.50 -9.04 -17.23
N HIS A 285 -10.05 -8.08 -16.48
CA HIS A 285 -9.51 -7.60 -15.21
C HIS A 285 -10.61 -7.59 -14.15
N ILE A 286 -10.52 -8.55 -13.21
CA ILE A 286 -11.50 -8.75 -12.15
C ILE A 286 -10.81 -8.50 -10.80
N LEU A 287 -11.31 -7.53 -10.04
CA LEU A 287 -10.83 -7.20 -8.71
C LEU A 287 -11.85 -7.68 -7.67
N THR A 288 -11.40 -8.44 -6.68
CA THR A 288 -12.24 -8.89 -5.55
C THR A 288 -11.63 -8.42 -4.25
N LEU A 289 -12.29 -7.49 -3.58
CA LEU A 289 -11.95 -7.01 -2.25
C LEU A 289 -12.69 -7.85 -1.20
N LYS A 290 -11.95 -8.41 -0.25
CA LYS A 290 -12.48 -9.13 0.91
C LYS A 290 -12.17 -8.36 2.18
N THR A 291 -13.18 -8.18 3.02
CA THR A 291 -13.10 -7.42 4.26
C THR A 291 -13.67 -8.24 5.42
N ASN A 292 -13.33 -7.86 6.66
CA ASN A 292 -13.81 -8.52 7.88
C ASN A 292 -13.58 -10.05 7.89
N LEU A 293 -12.39 -10.48 7.46
CA LEU A 293 -12.06 -11.90 7.37
C LEU A 293 -11.87 -12.52 8.77
N SER A 294 -12.66 -13.56 9.05
CA SER A 294 -12.60 -14.36 10.26
C SER A 294 -12.48 -15.84 9.91
N PHE A 295 -11.60 -16.56 10.60
CA PHE A 295 -11.41 -18.00 10.44
C PHE A 295 -11.90 -18.75 11.68
N SER A 296 -12.48 -19.93 11.53
CA SER A 296 -12.83 -20.83 12.63
C SER A 296 -12.62 -22.31 12.27
N LYS A 297 -12.39 -23.15 13.27
CA LYS A 297 -12.36 -24.61 13.11
C LYS A 297 -13.78 -25.15 12.84
N GLU A 298 -13.93 -26.01 11.85
CA GLU A 298 -15.24 -26.61 11.48
C GLU A 298 -15.56 -27.90 12.26
N ILE A 299 -14.53 -28.51 12.84
CA ILE A 299 -14.61 -29.79 13.58
C ILE A 299 -15.51 -29.67 14.82
N ASN A 300 -15.57 -28.49 15.45
CA ASN A 300 -16.44 -28.20 16.58
C ASN A 300 -17.76 -27.57 16.08
N ARG A 301 -18.80 -28.38 15.91
CA ARG A 301 -20.16 -27.92 15.50
C ARG A 301 -20.84 -26.97 16.50
N HIS A 302 -20.27 -26.79 17.69
CA HIS A 302 -20.74 -25.83 18.68
C HIS A 302 -19.67 -24.74 18.88
N PRO A 303 -19.99 -23.45 18.64
CA PRO A 303 -19.06 -22.33 18.83
C PRO A 303 -18.92 -22.00 20.33
N THR A 304 -18.28 -22.91 21.09
CA THR A 304 -18.27 -22.90 22.56
C THR A 304 -16.95 -22.38 23.13
N SER A 305 -16.57 -21.17 22.73
CA SER A 305 -15.74 -20.19 23.48
C SER A 305 -15.15 -19.15 22.51
N GLN A 306 -14.81 -17.97 23.03
CA GLN A 306 -14.27 -16.85 22.24
C GLN A 306 -12.83 -17.09 21.69
N GLY A 307 -12.23 -18.25 21.95
CA GLY A 307 -10.88 -18.61 21.48
C GLY A 307 -10.82 -19.38 20.15
N ASP A 308 -11.95 -19.90 19.64
CA ASP A 308 -11.99 -20.73 18.41
C ASP A 308 -12.08 -19.91 17.11
N GLN A 309 -11.99 -18.57 17.19
CA GLN A 309 -12.03 -17.66 16.04
C GLN A 309 -10.75 -16.82 15.91
N HIS A 310 -10.17 -16.78 14.71
CA HIS A 310 -9.00 -15.96 14.38
C HIS A 310 -9.40 -14.85 13.41
N LEU A 311 -9.30 -13.60 13.84
CA LEU A 311 -9.54 -12.42 13.01
C LEU A 311 -8.28 -12.07 12.22
N PHE A 312 -8.43 -11.87 10.91
CA PHE A 312 -7.34 -11.41 10.06
C PHE A 312 -7.20 -9.88 10.17
N PRO A 313 -6.00 -9.32 10.42
CA PRO A 313 -5.84 -7.89 10.67
C PRO A 313 -6.00 -6.98 9.45
N TYR A 314 -5.98 -7.56 8.24
CA TYR A 314 -5.95 -6.82 6.98
C TYR A 314 -7.16 -7.16 6.10
N ALA A 315 -7.53 -6.26 5.18
CA ALA A 315 -8.39 -6.62 4.05
C ALA A 315 -7.53 -7.24 2.92
N ILE A 316 -8.15 -7.99 2.02
CA ILE A 316 -7.46 -8.68 0.92
C ILE A 316 -8.06 -8.23 -0.41
N LEU A 317 -7.22 -7.69 -1.31
CA LEU A 317 -7.60 -7.45 -2.70
C LEU A 317 -6.95 -8.54 -3.56
N LYS A 318 -7.77 -9.32 -4.28
CA LYS A 318 -7.30 -10.24 -5.31
C LYS A 318 -7.56 -9.64 -6.68
N LEU A 319 -6.51 -9.48 -7.48
CA LEU A 319 -6.56 -9.08 -8.89
C LEU A 319 -6.39 -10.32 -9.76
N LYS A 320 -7.38 -10.61 -10.60
CA LYS A 320 -7.30 -11.59 -11.69
C LYS A 320 -7.17 -10.85 -13.01
N SER A 321 -6.01 -10.99 -13.66
CA SER A 321 -5.72 -10.42 -14.98
C SER A 321 -5.63 -11.53 -16.01
N ALA A 322 -6.24 -11.36 -17.18
CA ALA A 322 -6.08 -12.29 -18.29
C ALA A 322 -4.61 -12.33 -18.77
N LYS A 323 -4.08 -13.52 -19.09
CA LYS A 323 -2.65 -13.72 -19.40
C LYS A 323 -2.14 -12.95 -20.64
N ASN A 324 -3.01 -12.58 -21.57
CA ASN A 324 -2.63 -12.02 -22.87
C ASN A 324 -2.90 -10.50 -22.98
N GLU A 325 -3.22 -9.83 -21.87
CA GLU A 325 -3.68 -8.44 -21.86
C GLU A 325 -2.83 -7.57 -20.95
N GLN A 326 -2.60 -6.32 -21.37
CA GLN A 326 -1.84 -5.35 -20.59
C GLN A 326 -2.70 -4.81 -19.46
N ILE A 327 -2.12 -4.69 -18.27
CA ILE A 327 -2.77 -4.10 -17.10
C ILE A 327 -2.92 -2.58 -17.36
N PRO A 328 -4.12 -1.98 -17.21
CA PRO A 328 -4.33 -0.56 -17.44
C PRO A 328 -3.44 0.34 -16.57
N ASP A 329 -3.01 1.49 -17.09
CA ASP A 329 -2.05 2.39 -16.43
C ASP A 329 -2.45 2.83 -15.01
N TRP A 330 -3.75 3.07 -14.78
CA TRP A 330 -4.26 3.42 -13.45
C TRP A 330 -4.10 2.26 -12.45
N LEU A 331 -4.23 1.01 -12.94
CA LEU A 331 -4.14 -0.19 -12.13
C LEU A 331 -2.69 -0.62 -11.90
N SER A 332 -1.79 -0.46 -12.89
CA SER A 332 -0.35 -0.65 -12.66
C SER A 332 0.23 0.43 -11.73
N HIS A 333 -0.20 1.69 -11.86
CA HIS A 333 0.12 2.72 -10.88
C HIS A 333 -0.39 2.37 -9.47
N LEU A 334 -1.61 1.82 -9.37
CA LEU A 334 -2.15 1.34 -8.10
C LEU A 334 -1.33 0.16 -7.52
N THR A 335 -0.93 -0.82 -8.33
CA THR A 335 -0.20 -2.01 -7.84
C THR A 335 1.26 -1.77 -7.50
N ASP A 336 1.91 -0.87 -8.24
CA ASP A 336 3.37 -0.76 -8.22
C ASP A 336 3.84 0.48 -7.45
N HIS A 337 3.06 1.58 -7.47
CA HIS A 337 3.44 2.87 -6.89
C HIS A 337 2.61 3.26 -5.66
N SER A 338 1.42 2.68 -5.44
CA SER A 338 0.55 3.11 -4.34
C SER A 338 0.97 2.56 -2.98
N ARG A 339 0.91 3.41 -1.96
CA ARG A 339 1.13 3.06 -0.53
C ARG A 339 -0.06 2.31 0.11
N LEU A 340 -1.14 2.09 -0.64
CA LEU A 340 -2.43 1.62 -0.08
C LEU A 340 -2.48 0.11 0.06
N ILE A 341 -1.75 -0.60 -0.80
CA ILE A 341 -1.75 -2.05 -0.91
C ILE A 341 -0.34 -2.62 -0.68
N TYR A 342 -0.25 -3.78 -0.06
CA TYR A 342 0.98 -4.54 0.17
C TYR A 342 0.93 -5.85 -0.61
N LYS A 343 1.84 -6.06 -1.56
CA LYS A 343 1.84 -7.22 -2.46
C LYS A 343 2.28 -8.48 -1.71
N VAL A 344 1.38 -9.47 -1.60
CA VAL A 344 1.67 -10.76 -0.95
C VAL A 344 1.41 -11.89 -1.95
N PRO A 345 2.39 -12.22 -2.81
CA PRO A 345 2.21 -13.21 -3.86
C PRO A 345 1.89 -14.59 -3.30
N TYR A 346 1.02 -15.32 -4.00
CA TYR A 346 0.53 -16.65 -3.60
C TYR A 346 -0.24 -16.72 -2.28
N PHE A 347 -0.67 -15.58 -1.68
CA PHE A 347 -1.51 -15.63 -0.50
C PHE A 347 -2.86 -16.31 -0.80
N GLU A 348 -3.14 -17.37 -0.04
CA GLU A 348 -4.42 -18.06 -0.02
C GLU A 348 -4.96 -18.12 1.42
N GLU A 349 -6.25 -17.77 1.57
CA GLU A 349 -6.94 -17.73 2.85
C GLU A 349 -6.92 -19.10 3.55
N TYR A 350 -6.99 -20.17 2.75
CA TYR A 350 -6.91 -21.55 3.24
C TYR A 350 -5.60 -21.83 3.98
N LEU A 351 -4.46 -21.56 3.32
CA LEU A 351 -3.13 -21.82 3.88
C LEU A 351 -2.91 -21.00 5.16
N HIS A 352 -3.36 -19.75 5.18
CA HIS A 352 -3.27 -18.93 6.38
C HIS A 352 -4.12 -19.48 7.53
N GLY A 353 -5.42 -19.72 7.32
CA GLY A 353 -6.32 -20.22 8.37
C GLY A 353 -5.91 -21.59 8.92
N MET A 354 -5.40 -22.48 8.07
CA MET A 354 -4.81 -23.75 8.52
C MET A 354 -3.58 -23.52 9.40
N SER A 355 -2.67 -22.63 8.98
CA SER A 355 -1.44 -22.35 9.73
C SER A 355 -1.70 -21.73 11.11
N CYS A 356 -2.76 -20.93 11.29
CA CYS A 356 -3.16 -20.38 12.58
C CYS A 356 -3.71 -21.43 13.56
N PHE A 357 -4.37 -22.48 13.06
CA PHE A 357 -5.16 -23.40 13.88
C PHE A 357 -4.55 -24.78 14.10
N PHE A 358 -3.60 -25.16 13.24
CA PHE A 358 -2.95 -26.47 13.24
C PHE A 358 -1.43 -26.39 13.18
N GLN A 359 -0.84 -25.24 13.56
CA GLN A 359 0.61 -24.97 13.50
C GLN A 359 1.48 -26.14 13.97
N ASP A 360 1.14 -26.76 15.12
CA ASP A 360 1.88 -27.86 15.73
C ASP A 360 1.85 -29.19 14.93
N ARG A 361 0.89 -29.34 14.02
CA ARG A 361 0.69 -30.55 13.19
C ARG A 361 1.12 -30.36 11.73
N LEU A 362 1.43 -29.14 11.31
CA LEU A 362 1.76 -28.83 9.92
C LEU A 362 3.28 -28.91 9.71
N PRO A 363 3.76 -29.65 8.69
CA PRO A 363 5.20 -29.85 8.47
C PRO A 363 5.90 -28.60 7.94
N LEU A 364 5.15 -27.67 7.34
CA LEU A 364 5.64 -26.44 6.72
C LEU A 364 4.62 -25.32 6.93
N LEU A 365 5.10 -24.09 7.11
CA LEU A 365 4.28 -22.90 7.31
C LEU A 365 4.48 -21.90 6.15
N PRO A 366 3.48 -21.05 5.82
CA PRO A 366 3.63 -20.07 4.75
C PRO A 366 4.59 -18.93 5.12
N TRP A 367 5.38 -18.47 4.15
CA TRP A 367 6.41 -17.44 4.35
C TRP A 367 5.86 -16.11 4.89
N TRP A 368 4.63 -15.74 4.49
CA TRP A 368 4.00 -14.47 4.88
C TRP A 368 3.60 -14.39 6.36
N LEU A 369 3.69 -15.47 7.14
CA LEU A 369 3.48 -15.38 8.59
C LEU A 369 4.50 -14.46 9.27
N ASN A 370 5.72 -14.37 8.72
CA ASN A 370 6.74 -13.43 9.20
C ASN A 370 6.36 -11.97 8.89
N GLU A 371 5.67 -11.74 7.78
CA GLU A 371 5.23 -10.41 7.33
C GLU A 371 4.07 -9.84 8.16
N LEU A 372 3.27 -10.68 8.83
CA LEU A 372 2.18 -10.23 9.72
C LEU A 372 2.68 -9.35 10.87
N ASN A 373 3.96 -9.50 11.27
CA ASN A 373 4.58 -8.70 12.32
C ASN A 373 5.13 -7.35 11.83
N LYS A 374 5.18 -7.11 10.52
CA LYS A 374 5.58 -5.82 9.94
C LYS A 374 4.37 -4.90 9.84
N ASP A 375 4.54 -3.62 10.17
CA ASP A 375 3.51 -2.62 9.90
C ASP A 375 3.52 -2.29 8.40
N ILE A 376 2.50 -2.77 7.68
CA ILE A 376 2.38 -2.55 6.24
C ILE A 376 2.00 -1.11 5.87
N ARG A 377 1.72 -0.24 6.86
CA ARG A 377 1.54 1.20 6.62
C ARG A 377 2.90 1.84 6.39
N LYS A 378 3.30 2.01 5.13
CA LYS A 378 4.53 2.74 4.75
C LYS A 378 4.43 4.22 5.21
N GLY A 379 4.94 4.48 6.41
CA GLY A 379 4.84 5.74 7.15
C GLY A 379 6.16 6.44 7.42
N SER A 380 7.12 6.37 6.50
CA SER A 380 8.27 7.30 6.44
C SER A 380 8.99 7.18 5.09
N LEU A 381 9.31 8.31 4.45
CA LEU A 381 10.18 8.37 3.27
C LEU A 381 11.52 7.64 3.48
N ALA A 382 11.99 7.53 4.72
CA ALA A 382 13.23 6.85 5.06
C ALA A 382 13.22 5.35 4.73
N SER A 383 12.07 4.66 4.70
CA SER A 383 12.05 3.22 4.37
C SER A 383 12.15 2.94 2.88
N LEU A 384 11.73 3.88 2.01
CA LEU A 384 11.90 3.74 0.56
C LEU A 384 13.38 3.83 0.14
N TYR A 385 14.12 4.78 0.73
CA TYR A 385 15.58 4.88 0.57
C TYR A 385 16.38 3.73 1.21
N LEU A 386 15.72 2.88 2.01
CA LEU A 386 16.30 1.65 2.55
C LEU A 386 15.95 0.45 1.67
N ASP A 387 14.69 0.28 1.26
CA ASP A 387 14.26 -0.74 0.28
C ASP A 387 15.07 -0.64 -1.03
N GLU A 388 15.23 0.56 -1.60
CA GLU A 388 16.04 0.77 -2.81
C GLU A 388 17.51 0.38 -2.60
N LYS A 389 18.09 0.71 -1.43
CA LYS A 389 19.48 0.36 -1.11
C LYS A 389 19.68 -1.11 -0.85
N GLU A 390 18.78 -1.75 -0.12
CA GLU A 390 18.85 -3.19 0.12
C GLU A 390 18.68 -3.95 -1.21
N GLN A 391 17.77 -3.52 -2.10
CA GLN A 391 17.66 -4.08 -3.45
C GLN A 391 18.92 -3.84 -4.31
N GLN A 392 19.55 -2.67 -4.20
CA GLN A 392 20.82 -2.38 -4.88
C GLN A 392 21.97 -3.26 -4.36
N ASP A 393 22.06 -3.44 -3.03
CA ASP A 393 23.09 -4.27 -2.38
C ASP A 393 22.89 -5.77 -2.70
N TYR A 394 21.63 -6.27 -2.76
CA TYR A 394 21.33 -7.64 -3.23
C TYR A 394 21.74 -7.86 -4.69
N LEU A 395 21.44 -6.90 -5.58
CA LEU A 395 21.85 -6.97 -6.99
C LEU A 395 23.38 -6.91 -7.14
N ASP A 396 24.06 -6.08 -6.35
CA ASP A 396 25.53 -5.98 -6.36
C ASP A 396 26.21 -7.25 -5.82
N ASP A 397 25.61 -7.96 -4.85
CA ASP A 397 26.14 -9.22 -4.33
C ASP A 397 25.91 -10.41 -5.29
N ASP A 398 24.75 -10.52 -5.94
CA ASP A 398 24.53 -11.48 -7.04
C ASP A 398 25.51 -11.22 -8.21
N ILE A 399 25.78 -9.95 -8.53
CA ILE A 399 26.75 -9.56 -9.54
C ILE A 399 28.18 -9.94 -9.11
N LYS A 400 28.57 -9.71 -7.84
CA LYS A 400 29.87 -10.14 -7.29
C LYS A 400 30.05 -11.66 -7.32
N GLU A 401 29.01 -12.44 -6.98
CA GLU A 401 29.10 -13.91 -6.96
C GLU A 401 29.23 -14.48 -8.38
N ASN A 402 28.57 -13.87 -9.37
CA ASN A 402 28.76 -14.18 -10.80
C ASN A 402 30.12 -13.68 -11.37
N LEU A 403 30.71 -12.61 -10.82
CA LEU A 403 32.06 -12.13 -11.17
C LEU A 403 33.18 -12.96 -10.53
N LEU A 404 32.98 -13.46 -9.30
CA LEU A 404 33.93 -14.33 -8.61
C LEU A 404 33.98 -15.72 -9.24
N SER A 405 32.83 -16.27 -9.66
CA SER A 405 32.75 -17.56 -10.34
C SER A 405 33.26 -17.53 -11.79
N SER A 406 33.27 -16.38 -12.46
CA SER A 406 33.81 -16.23 -13.82
C SER A 406 35.31 -15.92 -13.89
N SER A 407 35.98 -15.59 -12.77
CA SER A 407 37.40 -15.22 -12.74
C SER A 407 38.39 -16.38 -12.52
N LEU A 408 37.95 -17.65 -12.62
CA LEU A 408 38.79 -18.85 -12.46
C LEU A 408 39.08 -19.58 -13.79
N THR A 409 39.49 -18.83 -14.82
CA THR A 409 40.25 -19.39 -15.96
C THR A 409 41.40 -18.46 -16.33
N VAL A 410 42.60 -19.04 -16.52
CA VAL A 410 43.84 -18.31 -16.81
C VAL A 410 44.13 -18.32 -18.31
N THR A 411 44.38 -17.15 -18.91
CA THR A 411 45.39 -16.97 -19.98
C THR A 411 45.65 -15.48 -20.24
N ASP A 412 46.89 -15.15 -20.65
CA ASP A 412 47.41 -13.78 -20.78
C ASP A 412 46.81 -12.97 -21.95
N GLN A 413 46.56 -11.66 -21.72
CA GLN A 413 47.08 -10.52 -22.53
C GLN A 413 46.50 -9.16 -22.10
N GLU A 414 47.38 -8.16 -21.91
CA GLU A 414 47.06 -6.72 -21.77
C GLU A 414 47.32 -5.97 -23.11
N PRO A 415 46.92 -4.69 -23.27
CA PRO A 415 45.69 -4.04 -22.81
C PRO A 415 45.07 -3.10 -23.89
N ARG A 416 43.79 -2.69 -23.74
CA ARG A 416 43.32 -1.41 -24.32
C ARG A 416 42.39 -0.63 -23.39
N ARG A 417 42.79 0.62 -23.13
CA ARG A 417 42.03 1.63 -22.37
C ARG A 417 40.88 2.19 -23.21
N ILE A 418 39.72 2.40 -22.59
CA ILE A 418 38.89 3.59 -22.88
C ILE A 418 38.50 4.24 -21.55
N SER A 419 38.73 5.54 -21.46
CA SER A 419 38.48 6.39 -20.30
C SER A 419 37.03 6.89 -20.23
N LYS A 420 36.50 7.05 -19.02
CA LYS A 420 35.64 8.21 -18.68
C LYS A 420 36.16 8.87 -17.40
N GLN A 421 36.03 10.19 -17.36
CA GLN A 421 36.86 11.09 -16.56
C GLN A 421 35.98 12.23 -16.02
N GLY A 422 36.24 12.66 -14.78
CA GLY A 422 35.39 13.57 -14.01
C GLY A 422 34.50 12.79 -13.03
N TYR A 423 34.45 13.12 -11.73
CA TYR A 423 34.67 14.44 -11.13
C TYR A 423 35.94 14.57 -10.27
N LEU A 424 36.53 15.76 -10.32
CA LEU A 424 37.64 16.21 -9.48
C LEU A 424 37.10 16.95 -8.26
N PHE A 425 37.40 16.49 -7.03
CA PHE A 425 37.90 17.34 -5.94
C PHE A 425 38.45 16.51 -4.76
N THR A 426 39.49 17.03 -4.11
CA THR A 426 40.08 16.59 -2.80
C THR A 426 40.57 15.14 -2.62
N SER A 427 41.52 14.66 -3.43
CA SER A 427 42.31 13.45 -3.11
C SER A 427 43.52 13.69 -2.19
N ASN A 428 44.05 14.92 -2.13
CA ASN A 428 45.35 15.22 -1.49
C ASN A 428 45.35 15.32 0.05
N ILE A 429 44.19 15.42 0.70
CA ILE A 429 44.07 15.35 2.16
C ILE A 429 43.95 13.89 2.61
N VAL A 430 43.14 13.10 1.89
CA VAL A 430 42.89 11.69 2.18
C VAL A 430 44.17 10.85 2.03
N THR A 431 45.00 11.12 1.01
CA THR A 431 46.28 10.41 0.81
C THR A 431 47.32 10.72 1.88
N ARG A 432 47.39 11.96 2.41
CA ARG A 432 48.28 12.29 3.54
C ARG A 432 47.86 11.61 4.84
N ILE A 433 46.56 11.50 5.12
CA ILE A 433 46.05 10.83 6.33
C ILE A 433 46.31 9.32 6.26
N LYS A 434 46.16 8.69 5.09
CA LYS A 434 46.45 7.26 4.90
C LYS A 434 47.93 6.91 5.13
N ASN A 435 48.84 7.84 4.85
CA ASN A 435 50.29 7.64 4.99
C ASN A 435 50.84 7.85 6.42
N MET A 436 50.00 8.09 7.44
CA MET A 436 50.45 8.24 8.85
C MET A 436 50.23 6.97 9.70
N LYS A 437 49.84 5.83 9.11
CA LYS A 437 49.63 4.55 9.81
C LYS A 437 50.46 3.39 9.20
N SER A 438 51.78 3.48 9.32
CA SER A 438 52.70 2.38 8.94
C SER A 438 53.77 2.11 10.02
N PHE A 439 53.36 2.10 11.29
CA PHE A 439 54.18 1.63 12.42
C PHE A 439 53.27 0.96 13.47
N GLY A 440 53.53 -0.32 13.77
CA GLY A 440 52.83 -1.09 14.79
C GLY A 440 51.98 -2.25 14.25
N GLU A 441 52.64 -3.34 13.89
CA GLU A 441 52.00 -4.67 13.77
C GLU A 441 51.68 -5.26 15.16
N ASP A 442 50.84 -6.29 15.18
CA ASP A 442 50.64 -7.25 16.29
C ASP A 442 50.03 -6.75 17.61
N ALA A 443 48.89 -6.05 17.52
CA ALA A 443 47.91 -6.03 18.60
C ALA A 443 46.51 -6.38 18.05
N PRO A 444 45.77 -7.36 18.65
CA PRO A 444 44.38 -7.59 18.27
C PRO A 444 43.55 -6.32 18.56
N PRO A 445 42.52 -6.01 17.76
CA PRO A 445 41.71 -4.82 17.97
C PRO A 445 41.13 -4.83 19.39
N PRO A 446 41.30 -3.75 20.17
CA PRO A 446 40.82 -3.70 21.54
C PRO A 446 39.30 -3.88 21.57
N VAL A 447 38.85 -4.98 22.18
CA VAL A 447 37.43 -5.29 22.38
C VAL A 447 36.87 -4.30 23.40
N TYR A 448 36.43 -3.13 22.92
CA TYR A 448 35.75 -2.15 23.75
C TYR A 448 34.37 -2.68 24.14
N GLY A 449 34.20 -2.97 25.42
CA GLY A 449 32.88 -3.20 26.01
C GLY A 449 31.97 -1.99 25.77
N PRO A 450 30.64 -2.18 25.71
CA PRO A 450 29.72 -1.13 25.31
C PRO A 450 29.84 0.13 26.19
N ASP A 451 30.25 0.03 27.46
CA ASP A 451 30.17 1.10 28.46
C ASP A 451 31.21 2.24 28.30
N ASP A 452 32.23 2.11 27.43
CA ASP A 452 33.34 3.06 27.30
C ASP A 452 33.20 4.10 26.15
N MET A 453 31.97 4.43 25.72
CA MET A 453 31.73 5.32 24.57
C MET A 453 31.51 6.79 24.96
N ASN A 454 32.57 7.59 24.81
CA ASN A 454 32.55 9.05 24.97
C ASN A 454 32.25 9.79 23.66
N ILE A 455 31.76 11.04 23.76
CA ILE A 455 31.40 11.88 22.59
C ILE A 455 32.56 12.08 21.60
N PHE A 456 33.80 12.14 22.10
CA PHE A 456 35.00 12.24 21.25
C PHE A 456 35.29 10.95 20.46
N LYS A 457 35.08 9.76 21.05
CA LYS A 457 35.23 8.48 20.33
C LYS A 457 34.17 8.34 19.23
N TRP A 458 32.92 8.71 19.54
CA TRP A 458 31.84 8.76 18.55
C TRP A 458 32.11 9.77 17.43
N LEU A 459 32.59 10.98 17.78
CA LEU A 459 32.92 12.00 16.79
C LEU A 459 34.07 11.56 15.88
N TYR A 460 35.09 10.91 16.45
CA TYR A 460 36.19 10.31 15.70
C TYR A 460 35.68 9.24 14.73
N ALA A 461 34.89 8.26 15.20
CA ALA A 461 34.28 7.21 14.36
C ALA A 461 33.40 7.79 13.24
N LYS A 462 32.73 8.92 13.50
CA LYS A 462 31.94 9.66 12.50
C LYS A 462 32.80 10.37 11.44
N PHE A 463 34.01 10.81 11.78
CA PHE A 463 34.96 11.38 10.82
C PHE A 463 35.76 10.33 10.04
N THR A 464 36.09 9.18 10.65
CA THR A 464 36.73 8.05 9.97
C THR A 464 35.76 7.20 9.15
N ASN A 465 34.44 7.38 9.38
CA ASN A 465 33.36 6.69 8.68
C ASN A 465 33.30 5.18 8.98
N ASP A 466 33.73 4.78 10.19
CA ASP A 466 33.84 3.39 10.63
C ASP A 466 32.43 2.81 10.93
N LYS A 467 31.85 2.12 9.94
CA LYS A 467 30.47 1.59 10.01
C LYS A 467 30.23 0.66 11.21
N GLU A 468 31.19 -0.20 11.56
CA GLU A 468 31.09 -1.14 12.69
C GLU A 468 30.84 -0.44 14.04
N PHE A 469 31.40 0.76 14.24
CA PHE A 469 31.24 1.54 15.47
C PHE A 469 29.99 2.41 15.48
N LEU A 470 29.51 2.85 14.31
CA LEU A 470 28.32 3.69 14.17
C LEU A 470 27.02 2.90 14.22
N SER A 471 27.04 1.65 13.75
CA SER A 471 25.94 0.69 13.83
C SER A 471 26.47 -0.64 14.36
N PRO A 472 26.63 -0.79 15.70
CA PRO A 472 27.03 -2.07 16.27
C PRO A 472 25.95 -3.10 15.95
N VAL A 473 26.33 -4.13 15.18
CA VAL A 473 25.49 -5.31 14.98
C VAL A 473 25.21 -5.89 16.36
N LEU A 474 23.94 -5.93 16.77
CA LEU A 474 23.55 -6.64 17.98
C LEU A 474 24.07 -8.07 17.84
N PRO A 475 24.88 -8.58 18.78
CA PRO A 475 25.47 -9.90 18.62
C PRO A 475 24.36 -10.91 18.37
N ASN A 476 24.53 -11.76 17.35
CA ASN A 476 23.58 -12.80 16.99
C ASN A 476 23.25 -13.63 18.24
N GLN A 477 22.12 -13.33 18.88
CA GLN A 477 21.67 -14.08 20.04
C GLN A 477 21.15 -15.42 19.52
N ASP A 478 21.66 -16.52 20.10
CA ASP A 478 21.21 -17.86 19.79
C ASP A 478 19.68 -17.92 19.72
N PRO A 479 19.08 -18.60 18.73
CA PRO A 479 17.62 -18.64 18.50
C PRO A 479 16.83 -19.35 19.63
N ARG A 480 17.47 -19.65 20.76
CA ARG A 480 16.91 -20.28 21.97
C ARG A 480 16.74 -19.30 23.12
N ILE A 481 17.31 -18.10 23.04
CA ILE A 481 17.24 -17.08 24.10
C ILE A 481 16.25 -16.00 23.64
N MET A 482 15.19 -15.78 24.43
CA MET A 482 14.23 -14.72 24.15
C MET A 482 14.93 -13.37 24.10
N SER A 483 14.95 -12.77 22.90
CA SER A 483 15.40 -11.39 22.71
C SER A 483 14.70 -10.47 23.70
N LYS A 484 15.50 -9.70 24.45
CA LYS A 484 14.99 -8.77 25.45
C LYS A 484 14.31 -7.59 24.76
N LYS A 485 13.02 -7.80 24.43
CA LYS A 485 12.00 -6.87 23.92
C LYS A 485 12.58 -5.48 23.64
N THR A 486 12.99 -5.24 22.40
CA THR A 486 13.48 -3.93 21.96
C THR A 486 12.49 -2.86 22.39
N ALA A 487 12.93 -1.98 23.29
CA ALA A 487 12.05 -0.99 23.89
C ALA A 487 11.50 -0.11 22.76
N ARG A 488 10.16 -0.02 22.65
CA ARG A 488 9.50 0.87 21.69
C ARG A 488 10.10 2.27 21.86
N LEU A 489 10.78 2.76 20.84
CA LEU A 489 11.40 4.08 20.87
C LEU A 489 10.29 5.13 21.01
N GLU A 490 10.13 5.70 22.21
CA GLU A 490 9.06 6.66 22.44
C GLU A 490 9.30 7.93 21.59
N PRO A 491 8.36 8.35 20.72
CA PRO A 491 8.51 9.57 19.92
C PRO A 491 8.77 10.82 20.77
N LYS A 492 8.30 10.79 22.03
CA LYS A 492 8.53 11.82 23.05
C LYS A 492 10.01 12.11 23.31
N LEU A 493 10.90 11.11 23.18
CA LEU A 493 12.34 11.28 23.39
C LEU A 493 12.99 12.12 22.27
N PHE A 494 12.55 11.95 21.02
CA PHE A 494 13.02 12.76 19.89
C PHE A 494 12.52 14.21 20.02
N MET A 495 11.23 14.40 20.29
CA MET A 495 10.65 15.73 20.54
C MET A 495 11.29 16.44 21.75
N ALA A 496 11.71 15.70 22.79
CA ALA A 496 12.45 16.26 23.91
C ALA A 496 13.89 16.67 23.52
N ASN A 497 14.57 15.90 22.67
CA ASN A 497 15.90 16.25 22.15
C ASN A 497 15.86 17.52 21.28
N GLU A 498 14.88 17.62 20.39
CA GLU A 498 14.64 18.81 19.56
C GLU A 498 14.35 20.05 20.41
N ARG A 499 13.47 19.95 21.41
CA ARG A 499 13.17 21.06 22.34
C ARG A 499 14.42 21.57 23.05
N ILE A 500 15.28 20.66 23.52
CA ILE A 500 16.54 21.03 24.17
C ILE A 500 17.45 21.74 23.17
N PHE A 501 17.65 21.20 21.97
CA PHE A 501 18.45 21.86 20.92
C PHE A 501 17.95 23.27 20.59
N MET A 502 16.63 23.45 20.46
CA MET A 502 16.02 24.77 20.24
C MET A 502 16.26 25.75 21.40
N SER A 503 16.24 25.29 22.66
CA SER A 503 16.58 26.16 23.80
C SER A 503 18.05 26.63 23.82
N TRP A 504 18.99 25.78 23.37
CA TRP A 504 20.39 26.18 23.21
C TRP A 504 20.56 27.20 22.07
N LEU A 505 19.87 27.00 20.94
CA LEU A 505 19.88 27.97 19.84
C LEU A 505 19.24 29.31 20.22
N GLN A 506 18.14 29.29 20.97
CA GLN A 506 17.51 30.52 21.47
C GLN A 506 18.47 31.31 22.37
N PHE A 507 19.25 30.63 23.22
CA PHE A 507 20.29 31.27 24.02
C PHE A 507 21.41 31.88 23.15
N CYS A 508 21.92 31.15 22.15
CA CYS A 508 22.89 31.70 21.19
C CYS A 508 22.35 32.93 20.44
N ALA A 509 21.07 32.93 20.04
CA ALA A 509 20.45 34.07 19.37
C ALA A 509 20.39 35.32 20.28
N LEU A 510 20.11 35.15 21.58
CA LEU A 510 20.17 36.24 22.55
C LEU A 510 21.60 36.80 22.72
N LEU A 511 22.61 35.93 22.79
CA LEU A 511 24.02 36.36 22.86
C LEU A 511 24.48 37.09 21.61
N LEU A 512 24.08 36.59 20.43
CA LEU A 512 24.40 37.21 19.16
C LEU A 512 23.76 38.60 19.07
N THR A 513 22.50 38.74 19.50
CA THR A 513 21.79 40.02 19.57
C THR A 513 22.49 41.00 20.53
N LEU A 514 22.91 40.55 21.73
CA LEU A 514 23.69 41.35 22.68
C LEU A 514 25.03 41.79 22.09
N SER A 515 25.74 40.88 21.41
CA SER A 515 27.02 41.15 20.76
C SER A 515 26.89 42.20 19.63
N LEU A 516 25.92 42.05 18.73
CA LEU A 516 25.65 43.06 17.69
C LEU A 516 25.32 44.43 18.31
N GLY A 517 24.59 44.46 19.43
CA GLY A 517 24.33 45.69 20.19
C GLY A 517 25.63 46.36 20.67
N LEU A 518 26.54 45.58 21.27
CA LEU A 518 27.85 46.06 21.74
C LEU A 518 28.78 46.52 20.61
N ILE A 519 28.70 45.90 19.42
CA ILE A 519 29.50 46.28 18.25
C ILE A 519 28.97 47.55 17.59
N ASN A 520 27.65 47.67 17.43
CA ASN A 520 27.02 48.79 16.74
C ASN A 520 27.01 50.08 17.58
N PHE A 521 26.79 49.97 18.89
CA PHE A 521 26.61 51.14 19.78
C PHE A 521 27.75 51.35 20.79
N GLY A 522 28.74 50.44 20.85
CA GLY A 522 29.80 50.48 21.86
C GLY A 522 31.13 51.10 21.41
N ASP A 523 31.88 51.56 22.41
CA ASP A 523 33.28 52.00 22.32
C ASP A 523 34.23 50.87 21.87
N GLN A 524 35.49 51.18 21.59
CA GLN A 524 36.48 50.19 21.11
C GLN A 524 36.62 48.96 22.03
N THR A 525 36.58 49.15 23.35
CA THR A 525 36.57 48.05 24.34
C THR A 525 35.28 47.23 24.29
N SER A 526 34.13 47.88 24.09
CA SER A 526 32.83 47.22 23.91
C SER A 526 32.76 46.43 22.61
N ARG A 527 33.37 46.91 21.52
CA ARG A 527 33.50 46.18 20.24
C ARG A 527 34.34 44.92 20.38
N ILE A 528 35.46 44.99 21.10
CA ILE A 528 36.32 43.83 21.40
C ILE A 528 35.54 42.78 22.21
N SER A 529 34.83 43.18 23.27
CA SER A 529 34.00 42.25 24.04
C SER A 529 32.82 41.69 23.23
N GLY A 530 32.20 42.49 22.36
CA GLY A 530 31.20 42.03 21.39
C GLY A 530 31.75 40.93 20.48
N ALA A 531 32.93 41.13 19.88
CA ALA A 531 33.59 40.12 19.04
C ALA A 531 33.87 38.81 19.80
N LEU A 532 34.30 38.89 21.07
CA LEU A 532 34.44 37.72 21.95
C LEU A 532 33.11 36.99 22.17
N PHE A 533 32.00 37.72 22.39
CA PHE A 533 30.68 37.10 22.52
C PHE A 533 30.17 36.41 21.24
N ILE A 534 30.52 36.91 20.05
CA ILE A 534 30.26 36.19 18.78
C ILE A 534 31.03 34.87 18.74
N MET A 535 32.31 34.87 19.09
CA MET A 535 33.12 33.65 19.10
C MET A 535 32.56 32.61 20.08
N ILE A 536 32.16 33.04 21.28
CA ILE A 536 31.49 32.18 22.27
C ILE A 536 30.16 31.64 21.72
N SER A 537 29.33 32.49 21.10
CA SER A 537 28.05 32.06 20.50
C SER A 537 28.23 31.01 19.41
N ILE A 538 29.24 31.17 18.54
CA ILE A 538 29.58 30.18 17.50
C ILE A 538 30.03 28.85 18.15
N THR A 539 30.89 28.91 19.17
CA THR A 539 31.36 27.70 19.89
C THR A 539 30.20 26.96 20.58
N VAL A 540 29.31 27.67 21.26
CA VAL A 540 28.13 27.07 21.93
C VAL A 540 27.14 26.50 20.90
N SER A 541 26.95 27.18 19.76
CA SER A 541 26.11 26.66 18.67
C SER A 541 26.68 25.41 18.00
N ALA A 542 28.01 25.30 17.87
CA ALA A 542 28.64 24.08 17.37
C ALA A 542 28.51 22.93 18.38
N TYR A 543 28.68 23.22 19.68
CA TYR A 543 28.49 22.26 20.76
C TYR A 543 27.05 21.71 20.83
N SER A 544 26.03 22.58 20.73
CA SER A 544 24.62 22.13 20.77
C SER A 544 24.27 21.18 19.63
N LEU A 545 24.78 21.45 18.42
CA LEU A 545 24.60 20.59 17.24
C LEU A 545 25.29 19.23 17.42
N LEU A 546 26.54 19.21 17.91
CA LEU A 546 27.26 17.97 18.21
C LEU A 546 26.54 17.13 19.26
N ARG A 547 26.04 17.76 20.34
CA ARG A 547 25.27 17.07 21.39
C ARG A 547 23.92 16.56 20.88
N TYR A 548 23.21 17.33 20.06
CA TYR A 548 21.95 16.88 19.43
C TYR A 548 22.16 15.62 18.58
N GLN A 549 23.19 15.59 17.74
CA GLN A 549 23.50 14.45 16.88
C GLN A 549 23.99 13.23 17.68
N TYR A 550 24.84 13.44 18.69
CA TYR A 550 25.31 12.37 19.58
C TYR A 550 24.15 11.74 20.35
N ARG A 551 23.25 12.55 20.92
CA ARG A 551 22.07 12.07 21.64
C ARG A 551 21.07 11.36 20.72
N ALA A 552 20.88 11.85 19.48
CA ALA A 552 20.06 11.18 18.47
C ALA A 552 20.62 9.79 18.10
N TRP A 553 21.94 9.64 18.05
CA TRP A 553 22.59 8.32 17.89
C TRP A 553 22.38 7.43 19.13
N GLN A 554 22.59 7.95 20.35
CA GLN A 554 22.35 7.20 21.58
C GLN A 554 20.90 6.69 21.70
N ILE A 555 19.90 7.50 21.37
CA ILE A 555 18.48 7.10 21.41
C ILE A 555 18.20 5.95 20.42
N ARG A 556 18.80 5.97 19.23
CA ARG A 556 18.58 4.93 18.19
C ARG A 556 19.17 3.58 18.56
N PHE A 557 20.32 3.55 19.22
CA PHE A 557 21.09 2.30 19.45
C PHE A 557 21.18 1.88 20.92
N ARG A 558 20.77 2.71 21.89
CA ARG A 558 21.04 2.45 23.32
C ARG A 558 20.06 3.12 24.29
N SER A 559 18.94 2.44 24.56
CA SER A 559 17.85 2.95 25.40
C SER A 559 18.12 3.02 26.93
N ASN A 560 19.17 2.36 27.43
CA ASN A 560 19.38 2.16 28.88
C ASN A 560 20.35 3.17 29.56
N ILE A 561 20.78 4.24 28.89
CA ILE A 561 21.71 5.23 29.47
C ILE A 561 20.98 6.54 29.82
N ARG A 562 21.39 7.17 30.94
CA ARG A 562 20.97 8.54 31.29
C ARG A 562 21.45 9.53 30.22
N PHE A 563 20.51 10.22 29.57
CA PHE A 563 20.79 11.16 28.48
C PHE A 563 21.05 12.61 28.92
N ASP A 564 21.33 12.83 30.20
CA ASP A 564 21.42 14.17 30.80
C ASP A 564 22.77 14.85 30.52
N ASP A 565 22.74 16.17 30.36
CA ASP A 565 23.94 16.97 30.11
C ASP A 565 24.39 17.70 31.38
N ILE A 566 25.22 17.03 32.17
CA ILE A 566 25.74 17.56 33.43
C ILE A 566 26.80 18.64 33.19
N TYR A 567 27.56 18.55 32.09
CA TYR A 567 28.75 19.39 31.87
C TYR A 567 28.47 20.64 31.03
N GLY A 568 27.51 20.59 30.09
CA GLY A 568 27.19 21.70 29.19
C GLY A 568 26.90 23.02 29.93
N PRO A 569 25.92 23.07 30.85
CA PRO A 569 25.59 24.30 31.58
C PRO A 569 26.75 24.81 32.46
N ALA A 570 27.49 23.91 33.10
CA ALA A 570 28.61 24.27 33.96
C ALA A 570 29.78 24.87 33.15
N GLY A 571 30.13 24.26 32.02
CA GLY A 571 31.15 24.78 31.10
C GLY A 571 30.77 26.13 30.49
N LEU A 572 29.49 26.33 30.17
CA LEU A 572 28.97 27.60 29.69
C LEU A 572 29.12 28.69 30.74
N CYS A 573 28.69 28.46 31.99
CA CYS A 573 28.86 29.42 33.09
C CYS A 573 30.33 29.80 33.31
N PHE A 574 31.26 28.83 33.22
CA PHE A 574 32.69 29.11 33.33
C PHE A 574 33.21 30.03 32.22
N ILE A 575 32.82 29.78 30.96
CA ILE A 575 33.18 30.63 29.82
C ILE A 575 32.60 32.05 29.98
N PHE A 576 31.38 32.19 30.53
CA PHE A 576 30.80 33.50 30.82
C PHE A 576 31.53 34.28 31.90
N VAL A 577 31.92 33.62 33.00
CA VAL A 577 32.73 34.25 34.06
C VAL A 577 34.09 34.69 33.48
N LEU A 578 34.74 33.85 32.68
CA LEU A 578 36.00 34.20 32.02
C LEU A 578 35.84 35.41 31.07
N ALA A 579 34.79 35.44 30.24
CA ALA A 579 34.50 36.56 29.35
C ALA A 579 34.20 37.86 30.13
N ALA A 580 33.51 37.77 31.26
CA ALA A 580 33.24 38.91 32.15
C ALA A 580 34.52 39.42 32.83
N VAL A 581 35.41 38.53 33.27
CA VAL A 581 36.72 38.90 33.85
C VAL A 581 37.63 39.55 32.80
N ILE A 582 37.66 39.03 31.57
CA ILE A 582 38.42 39.65 30.46
C ILE A 582 37.86 41.04 30.14
N ASN A 583 36.53 41.20 30.08
CA ASN A 583 35.89 42.50 29.88
C ASN A 583 36.26 43.48 31.02
N LEU A 584 36.20 43.04 32.27
CA LEU A 584 36.58 43.84 33.44
C LEU A 584 38.06 44.25 33.39
N GLY A 585 38.97 43.34 33.05
CA GLY A 585 40.40 43.63 32.88
C GLY A 585 40.66 44.68 31.81
N LEU A 586 40.12 44.48 30.59
CA LEU A 586 40.22 45.44 29.48
C LEU A 586 39.64 46.83 29.83
N ARG A 587 38.71 46.90 30.79
CA ARG A 587 38.08 48.15 31.27
C ARG A 587 38.82 48.79 32.44
N MET A 588 39.74 48.06 33.09
CA MET A 588 40.69 48.62 34.08
C MET A 588 41.89 49.24 33.37
N ASP A 589 42.37 48.63 32.28
CA ASP A 589 43.48 49.17 31.46
C ASP A 589 43.06 50.38 30.61
N HIS A 590 41.77 50.47 30.28
CA HIS A 590 41.14 51.60 29.59
C HIS A 590 39.93 52.12 30.38
N PRO A 591 40.16 52.90 31.46
CA PRO A 591 39.07 53.55 32.18
C PRO A 591 38.34 54.53 31.25
N VAL A 592 37.01 54.58 31.35
CA VAL A 592 36.20 55.53 30.58
C VAL A 592 36.47 56.94 31.10
N GLU A 593 37.08 57.79 30.29
CA GLU A 593 37.14 59.23 30.56
C GLU A 593 35.72 59.80 30.52
N GLY A 594 35.20 60.13 31.71
CA GLY A 594 33.85 60.66 31.88
C GLY A 594 32.87 59.65 32.49
N LEU A 595 32.86 59.57 33.83
CA LEU A 595 31.67 59.11 34.54
C LEU A 595 30.54 60.14 34.33
N VAL A 596 29.66 59.89 33.36
CA VAL A 596 28.28 60.37 33.48
C VAL A 596 27.59 59.47 34.49
N ASN A 597 27.57 59.91 35.75
CA ASN A 597 26.69 59.30 36.75
C ASN A 597 25.24 59.33 36.22
N PRO A 598 24.46 58.24 36.31
CA PRO A 598 23.06 58.22 35.88
C PRO A 598 22.15 59.13 36.72
N PHE A 599 22.68 59.69 37.83
CA PHE A 599 22.08 60.78 38.59
C PHE A 599 23.08 61.95 38.59
N GLY A 600 22.71 63.04 37.91
CA GLY A 600 23.66 64.05 37.47
C GLY A 600 24.19 64.99 38.57
N LYS A 601 25.45 65.37 38.40
CA LYS A 601 25.97 66.75 38.55
C LYS A 601 27.42 66.78 38.04
N THR A 602 27.69 67.56 37.01
CA THR A 602 29.04 67.84 36.52
C THR A 602 29.66 68.97 37.33
N LEU A 603 30.94 68.83 37.67
CA LEU A 603 31.81 69.93 38.08
C LEU A 603 32.97 69.94 37.09
N ASN A 604 32.82 70.73 36.02
CA ASN A 604 33.87 70.90 35.02
C ASN A 604 34.87 71.95 35.55
N GLU A 605 36.11 71.54 35.84
CA GLU A 605 37.21 72.50 35.86
C GLU A 605 37.48 72.97 34.42
N THR A 606 37.38 74.28 34.21
CA THR A 606 37.57 74.92 32.92
C THR A 606 39.05 75.12 32.60
N ARG A 607 39.55 74.47 31.55
CA ARG A 607 40.75 74.91 30.80
C ARG A 607 40.57 74.74 29.29
N PHE A 608 39.96 75.75 28.66
CA PHE A 608 40.21 76.08 27.26
C PHE A 608 40.95 77.42 27.21
N ASN A 609 42.19 77.39 26.73
CA ASN A 609 42.90 78.60 26.32
C ASN A 609 42.53 78.92 24.88
N LEU A 610 42.19 80.17 24.59
CA LEU A 610 42.55 80.88 23.34
C LEU A 610 42.23 82.39 23.47
N THR A 611 43.30 83.17 23.67
CA THR A 611 43.56 84.53 23.16
C THR A 611 42.44 85.59 23.11
N GLU A 612 42.61 86.61 23.97
CA GLU A 612 42.45 88.06 23.73
C GLU A 612 41.34 88.60 22.79
N HIS A 613 40.35 89.33 23.35
CA HIS A 613 40.39 90.81 23.39
C HIS A 613 39.18 91.47 24.09
N ASN A 614 39.48 92.46 24.95
CA ASN A 614 38.77 93.72 25.27
C ASN A 614 37.21 93.81 25.32
N THR A 615 36.71 94.19 26.53
CA THR A 615 35.71 95.27 26.83
C THR A 615 34.38 95.32 26.02
N THR A 616 33.16 95.44 26.58
CA THR A 616 32.68 96.44 27.57
C THR A 616 31.21 96.15 27.98
N PHE A 617 30.85 96.32 29.26
CA PHE A 617 29.53 96.65 29.86
C PHE A 617 28.18 95.95 29.48
N THR A 618 27.61 95.32 30.51
CA THR A 618 26.22 95.33 31.07
C THR A 618 25.16 96.38 30.60
N PRO A 619 23.86 96.29 31.01
CA PRO A 619 22.92 95.14 31.07
C PRO A 619 21.43 95.53 30.73
N LEU A 620 20.47 94.65 31.08
CA LEU A 620 19.18 94.93 31.79
C LEU A 620 17.82 94.57 31.11
N SER A 621 16.95 93.90 31.88
CA SER A 621 15.45 93.96 31.92
C SER A 621 14.61 93.52 30.69
N SER A 622 13.37 93.02 30.80
CA SER A 622 12.56 92.44 31.91
C SER A 622 11.17 91.99 31.38
N VAL A 623 10.30 91.48 32.27
CA VAL A 623 8.81 91.37 32.23
C VAL A 623 8.22 89.95 32.07
N ASP A 624 7.16 89.72 32.86
CA ASP A 624 6.60 88.44 33.29
C ASP A 624 5.26 88.04 32.61
N ASP A 625 4.81 86.83 32.99
CA ASP A 625 3.42 86.41 33.29
C ASP A 625 2.43 85.81 32.25
N LYS A 626 2.36 84.45 32.32
CA LYS A 626 1.21 83.57 32.68
C LYS A 626 -0.07 83.40 31.80
N ALA A 627 -0.25 82.12 31.42
CA ALA A 627 -1.44 81.23 31.61
C ALA A 627 -2.72 81.31 30.73
N LEU A 628 -3.15 80.16 30.14
CA LEU A 628 -4.32 79.32 30.57
C LEU A 628 -4.54 78.04 29.68
N ASN A 629 -5.01 76.95 30.31
CA ASN A 629 -5.57 75.62 29.86
C ASN A 629 -6.07 75.40 28.39
N LYS A 630 -6.23 74.16 27.83
CA LYS A 630 -6.99 72.99 28.38
C LYS A 630 -6.92 71.68 27.51
N HIS A 631 -7.32 70.55 28.10
CA HIS A 631 -7.75 69.24 27.52
C HIS A 631 -6.70 68.12 27.24
N VAL A 632 -7.21 66.91 26.88
CA VAL A 632 -6.96 65.61 27.58
C VAL A 632 -7.48 64.39 26.77
N SER A 633 -6.97 63.15 27.04
CA SER A 633 -7.53 61.79 26.74
C SER A 633 -7.00 61.04 25.48
N LYS A 634 -6.77 59.70 25.41
CA LYS A 634 -6.55 58.56 26.37
C LYS A 634 -5.97 57.35 25.58
N HIS A 635 -5.29 56.41 26.27
CA HIS A 635 -4.88 55.08 25.73
C HIS A 635 -5.91 53.97 26.01
N ASN A 636 -5.86 52.88 25.23
CA ASN A 636 -6.53 51.59 25.53
C ASN A 636 -5.56 50.39 25.43
N THR A 637 -5.83 49.34 26.20
CA THR A 637 -5.08 48.07 26.26
C THR A 637 -6.07 46.91 26.43
N THR A 638 -5.83 45.76 25.79
CA THR A 638 -6.75 44.60 25.82
C THR A 638 -6.29 43.52 26.81
N LYS A 639 -7.22 42.93 27.57
CA LYS A 639 -6.99 41.77 28.48
C LYS A 639 -8.02 40.67 28.21
N VAL A 640 -7.59 39.41 28.34
CA VAL A 640 -8.41 38.20 28.17
C VAL A 640 -8.91 37.67 29.54
N ASN A 641 -10.04 36.95 29.57
CA ASN A 641 -10.65 36.43 30.81
C ASN A 641 -10.87 34.90 30.80
N LYS A 642 -11.16 34.32 31.98
CA LYS A 642 -10.79 32.97 32.42
C LYS A 642 -11.61 31.76 31.91
N TYR A 643 -12.48 31.90 30.90
CA TYR A 643 -13.25 30.77 30.34
C TYR A 643 -13.15 30.78 28.80
N GLY A 644 -12.01 30.30 28.31
CA GLY A 644 -11.60 30.43 26.90
C GLY A 644 -12.62 29.95 25.88
N LYS A 645 -13.23 30.90 25.18
CA LYS A 645 -13.72 30.77 23.80
C LYS A 645 -13.37 32.08 23.08
N THR A 646 -12.65 31.97 21.97
CA THR A 646 -12.57 33.02 20.97
C THR A 646 -13.90 33.09 20.23
N LYS A 647 -14.34 34.30 19.90
CA LYS A 647 -15.25 34.55 18.79
C LYS A 647 -14.48 35.36 17.77
N GLU A 648 -14.55 34.92 16.53
CA GLU A 648 -14.36 35.81 15.39
C GLU A 648 -15.51 36.80 15.37
N ASP A 649 -15.21 38.04 15.01
CA ASP A 649 -16.16 38.94 14.35
C ASP A 649 -15.35 39.53 13.18
N GLU A 650 -15.53 38.92 12.01
CA GLU A 650 -15.22 39.52 10.71
C GLU A 650 -16.23 40.67 10.49
N ASP A 651 -15.79 41.81 9.95
CA ASP A 651 -16.64 42.80 9.28
C ASP A 651 -15.70 43.72 8.49
N GLU A 652 -15.40 43.34 7.24
CA GLU A 652 -14.86 44.22 6.20
C GLU A 652 -15.98 44.58 5.21
N ASP A 653 -16.00 45.87 4.84
CA ASP A 653 -16.53 46.47 3.62
C ASP A 653 -18.06 46.51 3.37
N GLU A 654 -18.64 47.70 3.60
CA GLU A 654 -19.70 48.24 2.74
C GLU A 654 -19.07 49.06 1.59
N ASP A 655 -19.35 48.64 0.36
CA ASP A 655 -19.45 49.45 -0.87
C ASP A 655 -20.75 49.02 -1.59
#